data_AF-A0A838RFX9-F1
#
_entry.id   AF-A0A838RFX9-F1
#
_cell.length_a   1.000
_cell.length_b   1.000
_cell.length_c   1.000
_cell.angle_alpha   90.00
_cell.angle_beta   90.00
_cell.angle_gamma   90.00
#
_symmetry.space_group_name_H-M   'P 1'
#
loop_
_entity.id
_entity.type
_entity.pdbx_description
1 polymer ?
#
loop_
_entity_poly.entity_id
_entity_poly.type
_entity_poly.pdbx_seq_one_letter_code
_entity_poly.pdbx_strand_id
1 'polypeptide(L)'
;MAEKSIPNIFILLELDPDKPWSQAVFESRLQEKRRDWSRLENLPTKKGLEAKQNRSAIPELQRIAADEALSRQQAEEARRIQKGAKRDQLQEFDERLLLLQQKGHLLEEELKQLVKEFAGTLTDSEIRKRIKVPVESGSKTSRPQQAALEPTKAKGIQNKLATLGKSDLYDFLEMSPKTDRRLLLERARALYEGVQKKATKSATDTLASELSGYCLDIFKVEAEQAKYNETLRLQTYEVLLKKVEQITRVSNQVDQGQMELLLKEAKRKGLDIAEVQEMILAHAKKHGYAIFVSPSGVQAVEALQLCGYCHTMNEAGAKHCKDCGNLLREPCPRCKRVVASIDMACSACGFPCGNRSWVAVLLNDAQQAQKQRDYGMAFQYLEQAQQAWPATNAADSLMTQIQGLRGAVEPQKQAQAELLKEINKAIQEKRFYAARTLLPKLEQLVPPADPRLATYHTQIEASIREAEKEAARAPRNVEDNPDLAVRIYQGVLSICQDFEEAREVLATIPPSPPSHLRATLGAKVINLTWQASPSPGVRYTIVRKAHARPVSLKDGEQVATVSGTLYDDAGAEIGLPLFYAVFAVREGVTSREAAILAEPLLRIEKVRHVVKYVADGQVKLHWKVSANVAEVVVVRSDRAYPRSPQEGERVPLLGRDQAVDSSLQNERRYFYTIFALFKDYHGQVHSAPGVQIEATPQQPPSPIAELTIAASGPPQNRQLEIGWTTPAKGDVVLLKASKPTGLELGAVIPQQDLLKYGTLVSTTMNHLRERVEQLGFYYFLPIVLFEGMGYIGKEHQYVCVDDVSELAVQHLGHALRLQWRWPPACQEVLVAWNHQEWPTPQQPGSITDTLTRAQYDLRGYYDIAKPTQVDYYIIVFSVISQEGQRFVASGQTPDARRRVTLLSRLTLDYEIKKAWLSKKLTLHLTVSGQGTLPALLLVRKTMSLPLNKFDGEQVFRLEALATQGGHLTFELPAGTQKAQSYLKLFLEEDGLYDAVTVRHPSLERLKVF
;
A
#
# COMPACT_ATOMS: atom_id res chain seq x y z
N MET A 1 84.42 20.65 64.17
CA MET A 1 84.60 19.67 63.07
C MET A 1 83.34 18.84 63.02
N ALA A 2 82.56 18.93 61.94
CA ALA A 2 81.29 18.20 61.82
C ALA A 2 81.56 16.69 61.78
N GLU A 3 80.93 15.93 62.68
CA GLU A 3 80.86 14.47 62.58
C GLU A 3 80.30 14.12 61.21
N LYS A 4 81.12 13.46 60.38
CA LYS A 4 80.67 12.95 59.08
C LYS A 4 79.66 11.84 59.35
N SER A 5 78.37 12.14 59.16
CA SER A 5 77.28 11.17 59.18
C SER A 5 77.53 10.10 58.12
N ILE A 6 77.91 8.89 58.55
CA ILE A 6 78.10 7.77 57.63
C ILE A 6 76.72 7.19 57.29
N PRO A 7 76.43 6.92 56.00
CA PRO A 7 75.16 6.35 55.59
C PRO A 7 74.88 5.01 56.27
N ASN A 8 73.59 4.73 56.51
CA ASN A 8 73.17 3.54 57.22
C ASN A 8 73.74 2.25 56.58
N ILE A 9 74.32 1.38 57.41
CA ILE A 9 75.03 0.17 56.95
C ILE A 9 74.15 -0.77 56.12
N PHE A 10 72.86 -0.90 56.43
CA PHE A 10 71.94 -1.76 55.69
C PHE A 10 71.56 -1.15 54.34
N ILE A 11 71.43 0.16 54.27
CA ILE A 11 71.11 0.85 53.01
C ILE A 11 72.34 0.89 52.10
N LEU A 12 73.50 1.24 52.66
CA LEU A 12 74.74 1.45 51.92
C LEU A 12 75.30 0.14 51.33
N LEU A 13 75.14 -0.98 52.05
CA LEU A 13 75.58 -2.30 51.62
C LEU A 13 74.45 -3.14 51.00
N GLU A 14 73.24 -2.58 50.92
CA GLU A 14 72.01 -3.24 50.47
C GLU A 14 71.77 -4.56 51.23
N LEU A 15 71.90 -4.50 52.56
CA LEU A 15 71.56 -5.60 53.45
C LEU A 15 70.08 -5.51 53.82
N ASP A 16 69.47 -6.67 53.99
CA ASP A 16 68.08 -6.79 54.43
C ASP A 16 67.99 -6.59 55.96
N PRO A 17 67.37 -5.50 56.45
CA PRO A 17 67.29 -5.23 57.88
C PRO A 17 66.27 -6.13 58.61
N ASP A 18 65.48 -6.94 57.89
CA ASP A 18 64.53 -7.88 58.48
C ASP A 18 65.14 -9.27 58.73
N LYS A 19 66.35 -9.53 58.24
CA LYS A 19 67.10 -10.76 58.53
C LYS A 19 67.96 -10.62 59.78
N PRO A 20 68.21 -11.73 60.51
CA PRO A 20 69.18 -11.73 61.60
C PRO A 20 70.56 -11.30 61.10
N TRP A 21 71.28 -10.50 61.91
CA TRP A 21 72.63 -10.05 61.55
C TRP A 21 73.54 -11.26 61.29
N SER A 22 74.24 -11.23 60.15
CA SER A 22 75.22 -12.25 59.79
C SER A 22 76.52 -11.57 59.41
N GLN A 23 77.56 -11.80 60.22
CA GLN A 23 78.88 -11.23 60.00
C GLN A 23 79.46 -11.65 58.64
N ALA A 24 79.25 -12.90 58.23
CA ALA A 24 79.70 -13.41 56.94
C ALA A 24 79.01 -12.71 55.75
N VAL A 25 77.70 -12.41 55.86
CA VAL A 25 76.95 -11.70 54.81
C VAL A 25 77.40 -10.25 54.72
N PHE A 26 77.60 -9.59 55.87
CA PHE A 26 78.15 -8.24 55.92
C PHE A 26 79.54 -8.17 55.26
N GLU A 27 80.46 -9.06 55.60
CA GLU A 27 81.82 -9.06 55.05
C GLU A 27 81.83 -9.32 53.54
N SER A 28 80.98 -10.24 53.08
CA SER A 28 80.80 -10.53 51.65
C SER A 28 80.32 -9.29 50.89
N ARG A 29 79.26 -8.64 51.37
CA ARG A 29 78.68 -7.44 50.74
C ARG A 29 79.60 -6.23 50.83
N LEU A 30 80.30 -6.07 51.95
CA LEU A 30 81.32 -5.03 52.10
C LEU A 30 82.47 -5.22 51.12
N GLN A 31 82.94 -6.46 50.88
CA GLN A 31 83.96 -6.73 49.87
C GLN A 31 83.48 -6.45 48.44
N GLU A 32 82.23 -6.77 48.13
CA GLU A 32 81.63 -6.49 46.82
C GLU A 32 81.54 -4.97 46.59
N LYS A 33 80.93 -4.24 47.53
CA LYS A 33 80.82 -2.77 47.45
C LYS A 33 82.17 -2.08 47.48
N ARG A 34 83.15 -2.59 48.23
CA ARG A 34 84.53 -2.07 48.21
C ARG A 34 85.16 -2.18 46.82
N ARG A 35 84.90 -3.26 46.07
CA ARG A 35 85.37 -3.41 44.68
C ARG A 35 84.69 -2.40 43.77
N ASP A 36 83.38 -2.22 43.90
CA ASP A 36 82.61 -1.24 43.12
C ASP A 36 83.07 0.20 43.40
N TRP A 37 83.23 0.56 44.66
CA TRP A 37 83.69 1.90 45.04
C TRP A 37 85.12 2.16 44.57
N SER A 38 86.01 1.16 44.63
CA SER A 38 87.38 1.30 44.11
C SER A 38 87.42 1.47 42.59
N ARG A 39 86.47 0.91 41.84
CA ARG A 39 86.33 1.16 40.39
C ARG A 39 85.85 2.57 40.08
N LEU A 40 84.99 3.12 40.94
CA LEU A 40 84.30 4.40 40.71
C LEU A 40 85.04 5.61 41.29
N GLU A 41 85.93 5.44 42.27
CA GLU A 41 86.52 6.54 43.06
C GLU A 41 87.33 7.57 42.26
N ASN A 42 87.86 7.19 41.10
CA ASN A 42 88.65 8.06 40.23
C ASN A 42 87.81 8.80 39.18
N LEU A 43 86.49 8.60 39.15
CA LEU A 43 85.60 9.31 38.23
C LEU A 43 85.33 10.74 38.73
N PRO A 44 85.44 11.78 37.87
CA PRO A 44 85.15 13.18 38.23
C PRO A 44 83.63 13.45 38.21
N THR A 45 82.85 12.57 38.83
CA THR A 45 81.38 12.68 38.91
C THR A 45 80.92 12.61 40.36
N LYS A 46 79.68 13.02 40.63
CA LYS A 46 79.06 12.88 41.96
C LYS A 46 79.20 11.45 42.51
N LYS A 47 79.02 10.44 41.65
CA LYS A 47 79.20 9.02 42.00
C LYS A 47 80.64 8.66 42.38
N GLY A 48 81.64 9.28 41.76
CA GLY A 48 83.05 9.05 42.12
C GLY A 48 83.41 9.68 43.48
N LEU A 49 82.86 10.86 43.78
CA LEU A 49 83.01 11.50 45.10
C LEU A 49 82.35 10.67 46.21
N GLU A 50 81.14 10.16 45.96
CA GLU A 50 80.40 9.27 46.88
C GLU A 50 81.16 7.95 47.09
N ALA A 51 81.69 7.33 46.03
CA ALA A 51 82.50 6.13 46.12
C ALA A 51 83.77 6.33 46.98
N LYS A 52 84.46 7.47 46.83
CA LYS A 52 85.63 7.83 47.65
C LYS A 52 85.26 8.02 49.12
N GLN A 53 84.11 8.66 49.39
CA GLN A 53 83.57 8.81 50.75
C GLN A 53 83.20 7.47 51.39
N ASN A 54 82.45 6.61 50.68
CA ASN A 54 82.04 5.30 51.15
C ASN A 54 83.25 4.38 51.44
N ARG A 55 84.28 4.43 50.59
CA ARG A 55 85.53 3.69 50.81
C ARG A 55 86.27 4.18 52.04
N SER A 56 86.31 5.50 52.27
CA SER A 56 86.91 6.07 53.49
C SER A 56 86.14 5.74 54.78
N ALA A 57 84.86 5.37 54.66
CA ALA A 57 83.99 4.97 55.77
C ALA A 57 84.11 3.48 56.15
N ILE A 58 84.82 2.64 55.38
CA ILE A 58 84.92 1.19 55.62
C ILE A 58 85.35 0.83 57.05
N PRO A 59 86.38 1.46 57.65
CA PRO A 59 86.77 1.13 59.03
C PRO A 59 85.64 1.36 60.04
N GLU A 60 84.86 2.42 59.82
CA GLU A 60 83.73 2.76 60.69
C GLU A 60 82.52 1.85 60.44
N LEU A 61 82.28 1.40 59.20
CA LEU A 61 81.29 0.36 58.90
C LEU A 61 81.66 -0.97 59.59
N GLN A 62 82.95 -1.32 59.64
CA GLN A 62 83.44 -2.49 60.37
C GLN A 62 83.28 -2.33 61.89
N ARG A 63 83.47 -1.12 62.43
CA ARG A 63 83.20 -0.80 63.84
C ARG A 63 81.72 -0.97 64.20
N ILE A 64 80.83 -0.43 63.38
CA ILE A 64 79.37 -0.55 63.55
C ILE A 64 78.93 -2.03 63.44
N ALA A 65 79.53 -2.80 62.52
CA ALA A 65 79.26 -4.23 62.35
C ALA A 65 79.72 -5.08 63.54
N ALA A 66 80.84 -4.71 64.17
CA ALA A 66 81.41 -5.44 65.31
C ALA A 66 80.66 -5.18 66.64
N ASP A 67 79.81 -4.15 66.69
CA ASP A 67 79.00 -3.80 67.85
C ASP A 67 77.53 -4.16 67.60
N GLU A 68 77.03 -5.14 68.36
CA GLU A 68 75.68 -5.67 68.18
C GLU A 68 74.59 -4.64 68.48
N ALA A 69 74.83 -3.71 69.40
CA ALA A 69 73.86 -2.66 69.74
C ALA A 69 73.77 -1.61 68.62
N LEU A 70 74.92 -1.18 68.07
CA LEU A 70 74.98 -0.24 66.94
C LEU A 70 74.40 -0.86 65.66
N SER A 71 74.68 -2.14 65.39
CA SER A 71 74.09 -2.85 64.25
C SER A 71 72.56 -2.96 64.36
N ARG A 72 72.02 -3.29 65.53
CA ARG A 72 70.56 -3.30 65.76
C ARG A 72 69.93 -1.92 65.59
N GLN A 73 70.56 -0.87 66.10
CA GLN A 73 70.07 0.51 65.93
C GLN A 73 70.04 0.92 64.45
N GLN A 74 71.05 0.53 63.68
CA GLN A 74 71.08 0.78 62.24
C GLN A 74 70.03 -0.06 61.49
N ALA A 75 69.74 -1.29 61.92
CA ALA A 75 68.67 -2.10 61.33
C ALA A 75 67.30 -1.44 61.55
N GLU A 76 67.02 -0.94 62.75
CA GLU A 76 65.77 -0.25 63.07
C GLU A 76 65.61 1.05 62.27
N GLU A 77 66.68 1.83 62.14
CA GLU A 77 66.66 3.05 61.34
C GLU A 77 66.49 2.75 59.84
N ALA A 78 67.12 1.69 59.33
CA ALA A 78 66.92 1.23 57.95
C ALA A 78 65.47 0.81 57.70
N ARG A 79 64.82 0.13 58.66
CA ARG A 79 63.39 -0.20 58.60
C ARG A 79 62.52 1.05 58.55
N ARG A 80 62.85 2.09 59.32
CA ARG A 80 62.12 3.37 59.30
C ARG A 80 62.26 4.07 57.95
N ILE A 81 63.48 4.13 57.40
CA ILE A 81 63.76 4.75 56.10
C ILE A 81 63.05 3.98 54.96
N GLN A 82 63.10 2.64 54.96
CA GLN A 82 62.41 1.81 53.96
C GLN A 82 60.88 1.94 54.05
N LYS A 83 60.31 2.01 55.27
CA LYS A 83 58.87 2.30 55.46
C LYS A 83 58.49 3.70 54.97
N GLY A 84 59.34 4.71 55.19
CA GLY A 84 59.16 6.07 54.66
C GLY A 84 59.15 6.12 53.13
N ALA A 85 60.16 5.54 52.49
CA ALA A 85 60.26 5.49 51.03
C ALA A 85 59.08 4.75 50.36
N LYS A 86 58.60 3.66 50.98
CA LYS A 86 57.40 2.96 50.50
C LYS A 86 56.15 3.82 50.62
N ARG A 87 56.03 4.64 51.68
CA ARG A 87 54.91 5.58 51.87
C ARG A 87 54.91 6.68 50.83
N ASP A 88 56.07 7.22 50.49
CA ASP A 88 56.19 8.31 49.51
C ASP A 88 55.86 7.83 48.09
N GLN A 89 56.32 6.62 47.69
CA GLN A 89 55.93 6.00 46.42
C GLN A 89 54.43 5.67 46.34
N LEU A 90 53.83 5.32 47.48
CA LEU A 90 52.39 5.12 47.61
C LEU A 90 51.60 6.41 47.39
N GLN A 91 52.08 7.52 47.96
CA GLN A 91 51.49 8.83 47.79
C GLN A 91 51.62 9.32 46.33
N GLU A 92 52.78 9.14 45.71
CA GLU A 92 53.01 9.48 44.30
C GLU A 92 52.07 8.71 43.35
N PHE A 93 51.85 7.41 43.62
CA PHE A 93 50.87 6.61 42.91
C PHE A 93 49.45 7.18 43.05
N ASP A 94 49.02 7.49 44.28
CA ASP A 94 47.67 7.98 44.54
C ASP A 94 47.41 9.35 43.89
N GLU A 95 48.41 10.26 43.90
CA GLU A 95 48.33 11.56 43.21
C GLU A 95 48.24 11.39 41.67
N ARG A 96 49.01 10.47 41.10
CA ARG A 96 49.00 10.19 39.66
C ARG A 96 47.69 9.54 39.22
N LEU A 97 47.20 8.58 39.99
CA LEU A 97 45.91 7.93 39.75
C LEU A 97 44.77 8.95 39.87
N LEU A 98 44.82 9.86 40.86
CA LEU A 98 43.83 10.92 41.01
C LEU A 98 43.74 11.81 39.76
N LEU A 99 44.87 12.21 39.19
CA LEU A 99 44.93 13.01 37.97
C LEU A 99 44.33 12.28 36.77
N LEU A 100 44.69 11.01 36.57
CA LEU A 100 44.21 10.22 35.43
C LEU A 100 42.71 9.91 35.52
N GLN A 101 42.15 9.76 36.72
CA GLN A 101 40.74 9.48 36.92
C GLN A 101 39.81 10.71 36.77
N GLN A 102 40.33 11.95 36.72
CA GLN A 102 39.49 13.16 36.62
C GLN A 102 38.63 13.22 35.35
N LYS A 103 39.01 12.52 34.27
CA LYS A 103 38.23 12.45 33.03
C LYS A 103 37.06 11.44 33.09
N GLY A 104 36.83 10.79 34.23
CA GLY A 104 35.69 9.90 34.47
C GLY A 104 35.85 8.46 33.97
N HIS A 105 36.96 8.12 33.32
CA HIS A 105 37.35 6.78 32.87
C HIS A 105 38.88 6.67 32.81
N LEU A 106 39.43 5.45 32.74
CA LEU A 106 40.86 5.18 32.56
C LEU A 106 41.08 4.38 31.28
N LEU A 107 42.07 4.72 30.45
CA LEU A 107 42.36 3.96 29.22
C LEU A 107 43.22 2.73 29.55
N GLU A 108 43.02 1.63 28.82
CA GLU A 108 43.79 0.39 29.04
C GLU A 108 45.32 0.60 28.92
N GLU A 109 45.77 1.50 28.05
CA GLU A 109 47.21 1.82 27.90
C GLU A 109 47.76 2.63 29.07
N GLU A 110 46.94 3.48 29.70
CA GLU A 110 47.33 4.24 30.90
C GLU A 110 47.44 3.31 32.11
N LEU A 111 46.54 2.33 32.20
CA LEU A 111 46.60 1.28 33.21
C LEU A 111 47.88 0.44 33.10
N LYS A 112 48.22 -0.01 31.89
CA LYS A 112 49.46 -0.76 31.65
C LYS A 112 50.71 0.02 32.07
N GLN A 113 50.72 1.33 31.82
CA GLN A 113 51.84 2.18 32.21
C GLN A 113 51.95 2.33 33.75
N LEU A 114 50.83 2.56 34.44
CA LEU A 114 50.81 2.61 35.92
C LEU A 114 51.28 1.30 36.56
N VAL A 115 50.83 0.16 36.02
CA VAL A 115 51.24 -1.17 36.51
C VAL A 115 52.74 -1.39 36.33
N LYS A 116 53.30 -0.93 35.21
CA LYS A 116 54.73 -1.05 34.92
C LYS A 116 55.59 -0.17 35.83
N GLU A 117 55.17 1.08 36.07
CA GLU A 117 55.95 2.05 36.84
C GLU A 117 55.98 1.73 38.34
N PHE A 118 54.89 1.20 38.91
CA PHE A 118 54.75 0.95 40.35
C PHE A 118 54.85 -0.53 40.74
N ALA A 119 55.32 -1.39 39.84
CA ALA A 119 55.44 -2.85 40.06
C ALA A 119 56.28 -3.25 41.28
N GLY A 120 57.21 -2.42 41.73
CA GLY A 120 58.03 -2.65 42.92
C GLY A 120 57.36 -2.25 44.25
N THR A 121 56.26 -1.51 44.20
CA THR A 121 55.58 -0.91 45.37
C THR A 121 54.20 -1.50 45.59
N LEU A 122 53.47 -1.79 44.49
CA LEU A 122 52.10 -2.31 44.47
C LEU A 122 51.97 -3.44 43.43
N THR A 123 51.12 -4.41 43.72
CA THR A 123 50.75 -5.47 42.77
C THR A 123 49.68 -4.98 41.79
N ASP A 124 49.60 -5.58 40.59
CA ASP A 124 48.54 -5.26 39.59
C ASP A 124 47.12 -5.37 40.20
N SER A 125 46.90 -6.35 41.09
CA SER A 125 45.63 -6.52 41.82
C SER A 125 45.33 -5.35 42.76
N GLU A 126 46.33 -4.83 43.47
CA GLU A 126 46.18 -3.67 44.36
C GLU A 126 45.97 -2.36 43.58
N ILE A 127 46.66 -2.21 42.45
CA ILE A 127 46.47 -1.08 41.53
C ILE A 127 45.03 -1.10 41.00
N ARG A 128 44.56 -2.24 40.48
CA ARG A 128 43.19 -2.39 39.96
C ARG A 128 42.11 -2.14 41.02
N LYS A 129 42.32 -2.56 42.27
CA LYS A 129 41.38 -2.30 43.39
C LYS A 129 41.24 -0.82 43.75
N ARG A 130 42.25 0.01 43.43
CA ARG A 130 42.25 1.44 43.73
C ARG A 130 41.62 2.27 42.63
N ILE A 131 41.38 1.68 41.45
CA ILE A 131 40.70 2.33 40.33
C ILE A 131 39.21 2.46 40.65
N LYS A 132 38.66 3.68 40.60
CA LYS A 132 37.26 3.99 40.92
C LYS A 132 36.39 4.31 39.70
N VAL A 133 36.99 4.32 38.50
CA VAL A 133 36.33 4.67 37.24
C VAL A 133 36.41 3.50 36.24
N PRO A 134 35.51 3.40 35.26
CA PRO A 134 35.56 2.35 34.25
C PRO A 134 36.88 2.36 33.47
N VAL A 135 37.42 1.17 33.17
CA VAL A 135 38.58 1.02 32.28
C VAL A 135 38.07 0.74 30.86
N GLU A 136 38.39 1.62 29.92
CA GLU A 136 37.90 1.55 28.54
C GLU A 136 39.00 1.11 27.57
N SER A 137 38.65 0.20 26.67
CA SER A 137 39.45 -0.08 25.48
C SER A 137 39.20 1.04 24.47
N GLY A 138 40.25 1.76 24.08
CA GLY A 138 40.13 2.89 23.14
C GLY A 138 39.38 2.49 21.87
N SER A 139 38.13 2.93 21.75
CA SER A 139 37.25 2.64 20.63
C SER A 139 37.74 3.36 19.38
N LYS A 140 38.20 2.61 18.37
CA LYS A 140 38.25 3.09 16.98
C LYS A 140 36.86 2.99 16.39
N THR A 141 36.02 4.02 16.55
CA THR A 141 34.78 4.15 15.77
C THR A 141 35.12 4.70 14.39
N SER A 142 35.44 3.84 13.42
CA SER A 142 35.33 4.21 12.01
C SER A 142 33.93 3.82 11.51
N ARG A 143 33.11 4.81 11.16
CA ARG A 143 31.84 4.61 10.43
C ARG A 143 32.10 3.84 9.12
N PRO A 144 31.16 3.00 8.65
CA PRO A 144 31.25 2.40 7.32
C PRO A 144 31.32 3.49 6.25
N GLN A 145 32.31 3.40 5.36
CA GLN A 145 32.58 4.38 4.31
C GLN A 145 31.49 4.29 3.22
N GLN A 146 30.67 5.32 3.09
CA GLN A 146 29.70 5.43 2.00
C GLN A 146 30.46 5.77 0.70
N ALA A 147 30.08 5.15 -0.42
CA ALA A 147 30.75 5.40 -1.70
C ALA A 147 30.42 6.80 -2.22
N ALA A 148 31.41 7.53 -2.74
CA ALA A 148 31.23 8.80 -3.42
C ALA A 148 30.93 8.58 -4.92
N LEU A 149 30.46 9.61 -5.63
CA LEU A 149 30.39 9.59 -7.09
C LEU A 149 31.78 9.40 -7.74
N GLU A 150 31.77 8.87 -8.95
CA GLU A 150 32.97 8.79 -9.78
C GLU A 150 33.58 10.19 -9.98
N PRO A 151 34.90 10.37 -9.79
CA PRO A 151 35.54 11.68 -9.76
C PRO A 151 35.33 12.54 -11.01
N THR A 152 35.29 11.93 -12.20
CA THR A 152 35.08 12.63 -13.47
C THR A 152 33.67 13.19 -13.55
N LYS A 153 32.65 12.39 -13.18
CA LYS A 153 31.25 12.82 -13.08
C LYS A 153 31.08 13.95 -12.07
N ALA A 154 31.68 13.82 -10.88
CA ALA A 154 31.62 14.84 -9.82
C ALA A 154 32.24 16.18 -10.27
N LYS A 155 33.42 16.14 -10.89
CA LYS A 155 34.12 17.34 -11.40
C LYS A 155 33.36 17.99 -12.56
N GLY A 156 32.76 17.18 -13.44
CA GLY A 156 31.91 17.64 -14.53
C GLY A 156 30.70 18.44 -14.04
N ILE A 157 30.00 17.92 -13.03
CA ILE A 157 28.86 18.60 -12.39
C ILE A 157 29.31 19.91 -11.74
N GLN A 158 30.38 19.87 -10.95
CA GLN A 158 30.88 21.05 -10.22
C GLN A 158 31.30 22.19 -11.15
N ASN A 159 32.00 21.89 -12.25
CA ASN A 159 32.42 22.90 -13.22
C ASN A 159 31.21 23.61 -13.87
N LYS A 160 30.15 22.85 -14.19
CA LYS A 160 28.92 23.41 -14.78
C LYS A 160 28.16 24.28 -13.77
N LEU A 161 28.06 23.82 -12.52
CA LEU A 161 27.46 24.59 -11.43
C LEU A 161 28.20 25.89 -11.16
N ALA A 162 29.55 25.86 -11.14
CA ALA A 162 30.38 27.04 -10.94
C ALA A 162 30.14 28.11 -12.03
N THR A 163 30.00 27.70 -13.30
CA THR A 163 29.68 28.62 -14.40
C THR A 163 28.30 29.28 -14.24
N LEU A 164 27.35 28.59 -13.60
CA LEU A 164 26.02 29.13 -13.29
C LEU A 164 25.95 29.85 -11.93
N GLY A 165 27.05 29.92 -11.19
CA GLY A 165 27.07 30.50 -9.84
C GLY A 165 26.30 29.70 -8.80
N LYS A 166 26.09 28.40 -9.02
CA LYS A 166 25.36 27.48 -8.12
C LYS A 166 26.32 26.65 -7.28
N SER A 167 25.96 26.36 -6.03
CA SER A 167 26.83 25.60 -5.11
C SER A 167 26.78 24.09 -5.32
N ASP A 168 25.61 23.57 -5.65
CA ASP A 168 25.32 22.14 -5.76
C ASP A 168 24.03 21.94 -6.59
N LEU A 169 23.68 20.68 -6.88
CA LEU A 169 22.48 20.35 -7.67
C LEU A 169 21.18 20.72 -6.94
N TYR A 170 21.20 20.81 -5.61
CA TYR A 170 20.04 21.20 -4.81
C TYR A 170 19.79 22.72 -4.96
N ASP A 171 20.84 23.54 -4.86
CA ASP A 171 20.80 24.97 -5.15
C ASP A 171 20.45 25.26 -6.62
N PHE A 172 20.93 24.44 -7.56
CA PHE A 172 20.51 24.53 -8.96
C PHE A 172 19.00 24.31 -9.13
N LEU A 173 18.41 23.34 -8.43
CA LEU A 173 16.97 23.10 -8.44
C LEU A 173 16.18 24.08 -7.56
N GLU A 174 16.85 24.83 -6.70
CA GLU A 174 16.26 25.68 -5.65
C GLU A 174 15.41 24.86 -4.65
N MET A 175 15.84 23.62 -4.40
CA MET A 175 15.17 22.66 -3.54
C MET A 175 16.22 21.99 -2.67
N SER A 176 15.94 21.70 -1.40
CA SER A 176 17.02 21.20 -0.54
C SER A 176 17.24 19.68 -0.59
N PRO A 177 18.39 19.20 -0.07
CA PRO A 177 18.76 17.79 -0.01
C PRO A 177 17.76 16.83 0.64
N LYS A 178 16.86 17.34 1.50
CA LYS A 178 15.82 16.53 2.19
C LYS A 178 14.47 16.54 1.48
N THR A 179 14.38 17.21 0.33
CA THR A 179 13.14 17.26 -0.47
C THR A 179 12.81 15.86 -0.96
N ASP A 180 11.52 15.52 -1.01
CA ASP A 180 11.08 14.25 -1.57
C ASP A 180 11.65 14.08 -2.98
N ARG A 181 12.19 12.89 -3.24
CA ARG A 181 12.88 12.57 -4.50
C ARG A 181 12.00 12.80 -5.72
N ARG A 182 10.69 12.57 -5.61
CA ARG A 182 9.74 12.83 -6.70
C ARG A 182 9.72 14.32 -7.07
N LEU A 183 9.69 15.21 -6.08
CA LEU A 183 9.64 16.65 -6.31
C LEU A 183 10.97 17.17 -6.90
N LEU A 184 12.12 16.64 -6.45
CA LEU A 184 13.43 16.95 -7.04
C LEU A 184 13.47 16.56 -8.53
N LEU A 185 12.95 15.37 -8.86
CA LEU A 185 12.83 14.91 -10.24
C LEU A 185 11.86 15.77 -11.06
N GLU A 186 10.72 16.17 -10.50
CA GLU A 186 9.74 17.03 -11.17
C GLU A 186 10.33 18.41 -11.51
N ARG A 187 11.03 19.05 -10.57
CA ARG A 187 11.70 20.34 -10.83
C ARG A 187 12.81 20.20 -11.86
N ALA A 188 13.60 19.14 -11.80
CA ALA A 188 14.62 18.85 -12.81
C ALA A 188 13.99 18.68 -14.20
N ARG A 189 12.85 17.99 -14.32
CA ARG A 189 12.10 17.88 -15.59
C ARG A 189 11.59 19.23 -16.06
N ALA A 190 11.00 20.03 -15.17
CA ALA A 190 10.45 21.34 -15.52
C ALA A 190 11.53 22.29 -16.07
N LEU A 191 12.72 22.32 -15.44
CA LEU A 191 13.86 23.09 -15.93
C LEU A 191 14.37 22.55 -17.28
N TYR A 192 14.48 21.22 -17.42
CA TYR A 192 14.87 20.58 -18.67
C TYR A 192 13.92 20.94 -19.82
N GLU A 193 12.62 20.72 -19.64
CA GLU A 193 11.58 21.00 -20.63
C GLU A 193 11.46 22.50 -20.94
N GLY A 194 11.57 23.35 -19.92
CA GLY A 194 11.55 24.81 -20.08
C GLY A 194 12.66 25.31 -21.00
N VAL A 195 13.85 24.72 -20.91
CA VAL A 195 14.95 25.00 -21.85
C VAL A 195 14.66 24.44 -23.24
N GLN A 196 14.09 23.24 -23.36
CA GLN A 196 13.78 22.64 -24.68
C GLN A 196 12.76 23.43 -25.48
N LYS A 197 11.82 24.11 -24.80
CA LYS A 197 10.78 24.93 -25.44
C LYS A 197 11.28 26.28 -25.98
N LYS A 198 12.50 26.70 -25.65
CA LYS A 198 13.08 27.95 -26.17
C LYS A 198 13.55 27.77 -27.62
N ALA A 199 13.12 28.68 -28.51
CA ALA A 199 13.48 28.67 -29.93
C ALA A 199 14.99 28.91 -30.16
N THR A 200 15.64 29.71 -29.30
CA THR A 200 17.09 29.92 -29.27
C THR A 200 17.61 29.66 -27.86
N LYS A 201 18.66 28.85 -27.74
CA LYS A 201 19.26 28.47 -26.46
C LYS A 201 20.55 29.25 -26.24
N SER A 202 20.66 29.93 -25.10
CA SER A 202 21.92 30.55 -24.69
C SER A 202 22.93 29.50 -24.19
N ALA A 203 24.19 29.91 -23.98
CA ALA A 203 25.18 29.05 -23.31
C ALA A 203 24.73 28.64 -21.89
N THR A 204 24.02 29.52 -21.18
CA THR A 204 23.48 29.24 -19.84
C THR A 204 22.31 28.27 -19.88
N ASP A 205 21.46 28.34 -20.91
CA ASP A 205 20.35 27.39 -21.13
C ASP A 205 20.88 25.98 -21.39
N THR A 206 21.93 25.83 -22.20
CA THR A 206 22.56 24.53 -22.47
C THR A 206 23.12 23.91 -21.19
N LEU A 207 23.83 24.69 -20.36
CA LEU A 207 24.33 24.22 -19.07
C LEU A 207 23.20 23.83 -18.10
N ALA A 208 22.12 24.60 -18.06
CA ALA A 208 20.95 24.27 -17.26
C ALA A 208 20.27 22.96 -17.73
N SER A 209 20.20 22.72 -19.03
CA SER A 209 19.67 21.45 -19.58
C SER A 209 20.55 20.26 -19.21
N GLU A 210 21.87 20.39 -19.27
CA GLU A 210 22.81 19.33 -18.89
C GLU A 210 22.76 19.03 -17.39
N LEU A 211 22.75 20.06 -16.54
CA LEU A 211 22.60 19.92 -15.09
C LEU A 211 21.26 19.32 -14.70
N SER A 212 20.18 19.68 -15.40
CA SER A 212 18.88 19.04 -15.23
C SER A 212 18.95 17.55 -15.60
N GLY A 213 19.69 17.18 -16.66
CA GLY A 213 19.97 15.78 -17.00
C GLY A 213 20.70 15.02 -15.89
N TYR A 214 21.73 15.62 -15.28
CA TYR A 214 22.41 15.03 -14.12
C TYR A 214 21.47 14.89 -12.91
N CYS A 215 20.60 15.87 -12.66
CA CYS A 215 19.59 15.78 -11.60
C CYS A 215 18.63 14.60 -11.84
N LEU A 216 18.19 14.40 -13.08
CA LEU A 216 17.29 13.30 -13.44
C LEU A 216 17.94 11.92 -13.29
N ASP A 217 19.25 11.83 -13.44
CA ASP A 217 20.02 10.59 -13.23
C ASP A 217 20.30 10.35 -11.73
N ILE A 218 20.84 11.35 -11.04
CA ILE A 218 21.26 11.25 -9.63
C ILE A 218 20.05 11.09 -8.70
N PHE A 219 18.98 11.86 -8.91
CA PHE A 219 17.78 11.78 -8.07
C PHE A 219 16.83 10.67 -8.53
N LYS A 220 17.20 9.81 -9.49
CA LYS A 220 16.38 8.67 -9.87
C LYS A 220 16.41 7.56 -8.82
N VAL A 221 17.57 7.34 -8.20
CA VAL A 221 17.85 6.20 -7.33
C VAL A 221 18.46 6.70 -6.02
N GLU A 222 17.97 6.20 -4.88
CA GLU A 222 18.44 6.60 -3.55
C GLU A 222 19.96 6.42 -3.37
N ALA A 223 20.50 5.32 -3.90
CA ALA A 223 21.93 5.04 -3.84
C ALA A 223 22.77 6.10 -4.56
N GLU A 224 22.34 6.61 -5.72
CA GLU A 224 23.07 7.64 -6.47
C GLU A 224 22.97 9.02 -5.80
N GLN A 225 21.80 9.35 -5.25
CA GLN A 225 21.63 10.55 -4.42
C GLN A 225 22.53 10.51 -3.18
N ALA A 226 22.63 9.35 -2.52
CA ALA A 226 23.49 9.17 -1.37
C ALA A 226 24.98 9.30 -1.73
N LYS A 227 25.40 8.78 -2.89
CA LYS A 227 26.77 8.98 -3.42
C LYS A 227 27.06 10.45 -3.70
N TYR A 228 26.10 11.19 -4.27
CA TYR A 228 26.25 12.63 -4.51
C TYR A 228 26.38 13.42 -3.22
N ASN A 229 25.54 13.11 -2.21
CA ASN A 229 25.62 13.73 -0.89
C ASN A 229 26.96 13.46 -0.21
N GLU A 230 27.49 12.24 -0.31
CA GLU A 230 28.81 11.92 0.22
C GLU A 230 29.93 12.64 -0.54
N THR A 231 29.82 12.80 -1.87
CA THR A 231 30.75 13.63 -2.65
C THR A 231 30.76 15.08 -2.16
N LEU A 232 29.59 15.71 -1.97
CA LEU A 232 29.49 17.08 -1.45
C LEU A 232 30.11 17.20 -0.06
N ARG A 233 29.88 16.20 0.79
CA ARG A 233 30.44 16.12 2.14
C ARG A 233 31.97 16.09 2.10
N LEU A 234 32.55 15.16 1.32
CA LEU A 234 34.00 15.00 1.18
C LEU A 234 34.68 16.23 0.56
N GLN A 235 34.07 16.84 -0.47
CA GLN A 235 34.59 18.06 -1.09
C GLN A 235 34.63 19.23 -0.09
N THR A 236 33.59 19.38 0.72
CA THR A 236 33.54 20.42 1.74
C THR A 236 34.60 20.19 2.81
N TYR A 237 34.81 18.93 3.23
CA TYR A 237 35.90 18.56 4.13
C TYR A 237 37.27 18.87 3.54
N GLU A 238 37.54 18.54 2.28
CA GLU A 238 38.83 18.80 1.63
C GLU A 238 39.14 20.30 1.58
N VAL A 239 38.13 21.15 1.33
CA VAL A 239 38.30 22.61 1.36
C VAL A 239 38.67 23.09 2.77
N LEU A 240 38.03 22.57 3.81
CA LEU A 240 38.34 22.92 5.21
C LEU A 240 39.75 22.46 5.60
N LEU A 241 40.15 21.25 5.21
CA LEU A 241 41.50 20.73 5.48
C LEU A 241 42.58 21.54 4.76
N LYS A 242 42.35 21.96 3.50
CA LYS A 242 43.27 22.88 2.80
C LYS A 242 43.46 24.20 3.55
N LYS A 243 42.40 24.72 4.19
CA LYS A 243 42.51 25.93 5.03
C LYS A 243 43.30 25.67 6.31
N VAL A 244 43.10 24.51 6.94
CA VAL A 244 43.94 24.07 8.07
C VAL A 244 45.41 24.02 7.66
N GLU A 245 45.72 23.39 6.52
CA GLU A 245 47.08 23.33 5.97
C GLU A 245 47.65 24.73 5.65
N GLN A 246 46.83 25.66 5.14
CA GLN A 246 47.25 27.04 4.89
C GLN A 246 47.61 27.79 6.19
N ILE A 247 46.82 27.59 7.25
CA ILE A 247 47.09 28.19 8.57
C ILE A 247 48.37 27.59 9.17
N THR A 248 48.51 26.26 9.14
CA THR A 248 49.61 25.55 9.77
C THR A 248 50.92 25.67 9.00
N ARG A 249 50.90 25.99 7.70
CA ARG A 249 52.09 26.41 6.94
C ARG A 249 52.79 27.65 7.53
N VAL A 250 52.05 28.52 8.22
CA VAL A 250 52.59 29.78 8.78
C VAL A 250 53.05 29.61 10.23
N SER A 251 52.26 28.93 11.07
CA SER A 251 52.50 28.89 12.53
C SER A 251 52.53 27.50 13.15
N ASN A 252 52.42 26.43 12.35
CA ASN A 252 52.27 25.04 12.78
C ASN A 252 51.19 24.79 13.85
N GLN A 253 50.29 25.76 14.05
CA GLN A 253 49.20 25.70 15.02
C GLN A 253 47.93 26.32 14.43
N VAL A 254 46.77 25.93 14.97
CA VAL A 254 45.48 26.57 14.72
C VAL A 254 44.95 27.06 16.06
N ASP A 255 44.83 28.38 16.21
CA ASP A 255 44.35 29.01 17.44
C ASP A 255 42.82 28.98 17.53
N GLN A 256 42.29 29.25 18.73
CA GLN A 256 40.86 29.14 19.01
C GLN A 256 39.97 29.93 18.04
N GLY A 257 40.30 31.20 17.76
CA GLY A 257 39.51 32.03 16.84
C GLY A 257 39.53 31.53 15.39
N GLN A 258 40.63 30.89 14.97
CA GLN A 258 40.75 30.28 13.64
C GLN A 258 39.93 29.00 13.56
N MET A 259 39.95 28.18 14.63
CA MET A 259 39.11 27.00 14.74
C MET A 259 37.62 27.38 14.71
N GLU A 260 37.21 28.40 15.46
CA GLU A 260 35.83 28.90 15.43
C GLU A 260 35.40 29.39 14.04
N LEU A 261 36.30 30.01 13.28
CA LEU A 261 36.02 30.45 11.90
C LEU A 261 35.82 29.25 10.95
N LEU A 262 36.66 28.22 11.07
CA LEU A 262 36.52 26.97 10.31
C LEU A 262 35.21 26.25 10.64
N LEU A 263 34.84 26.20 11.92
CA LEU A 263 33.58 25.59 12.37
C LEU A 263 32.36 26.40 11.90
N LYS A 264 32.41 27.74 11.92
CA LYS A 264 31.35 28.60 11.36
C LYS A 264 31.17 28.36 9.86
N GLU A 265 32.27 28.22 9.13
CA GLU A 265 32.22 27.91 7.70
C GLU A 265 31.63 26.51 7.43
N ALA A 266 32.04 25.52 8.21
CA ALA A 266 31.46 24.18 8.15
C ALA A 266 29.95 24.20 8.43
N LYS A 267 29.52 24.97 9.44
CA LYS A 267 28.11 25.15 9.77
C LYS A 267 27.31 25.73 8.62
N ARG A 268 27.83 26.78 7.97
CA ARG A 268 27.20 27.42 6.80
C ARG A 268 27.00 26.44 5.66
N LYS A 269 27.88 25.44 5.54
CA LYS A 269 27.83 24.38 4.53
C LYS A 269 26.99 23.17 4.97
N GLY A 270 26.31 23.25 6.12
CA GLY A 270 25.42 22.20 6.61
C GLY A 270 26.12 20.97 7.17
N LEU A 271 27.41 21.08 7.52
CA LEU A 271 28.16 19.99 8.15
C LEU A 271 27.89 19.93 9.66
N ASP A 272 27.98 18.72 10.20
CA ASP A 272 27.93 18.48 11.65
C ASP A 272 29.21 19.00 12.32
N ILE A 273 29.06 19.85 13.33
CA ILE A 273 30.18 20.57 13.93
C ILE A 273 31.07 19.64 14.75
N ALA A 274 30.48 18.67 15.44
CA ALA A 274 31.21 17.67 16.21
C ALA A 274 32.03 16.76 15.28
N GLU A 275 31.44 16.30 14.18
CA GLU A 275 32.15 15.49 13.16
C GLU A 275 33.31 16.27 12.53
N VAL A 276 33.09 17.53 12.14
CA VAL A 276 34.14 18.39 11.58
C VAL A 276 35.28 18.60 12.56
N GLN A 277 34.96 18.84 13.83
CA GLN A 277 35.96 18.98 14.88
C GLN A 277 36.81 17.71 15.01
N GLU A 278 36.19 16.53 15.09
CA GLU A 278 36.90 15.25 15.18
C GLU A 278 37.83 15.03 13.98
N MET A 279 37.35 15.33 12.77
CA MET A 279 38.14 15.19 11.55
C MET A 279 39.34 16.14 11.48
N ILE A 280 39.18 17.41 11.87
CA ILE A 280 40.29 18.37 11.93
C ILE A 280 41.32 17.91 12.98
N LEU A 281 40.87 17.43 14.14
CA LEU A 281 41.76 16.90 15.18
C LEU A 281 42.51 15.63 14.72
N ALA A 282 41.84 14.73 14.02
CA ALA A 282 42.47 13.54 13.44
C ALA A 282 43.51 13.91 12.36
N HIS A 283 43.19 14.89 11.50
CA HIS A 283 44.11 15.39 10.49
C HIS A 283 45.33 16.09 11.12
N ALA A 284 45.11 16.91 12.15
CA ALA A 284 46.17 17.56 12.91
C ALA A 284 47.09 16.54 13.59
N LYS A 285 46.52 15.49 14.20
CA LYS A 285 47.28 14.39 14.80
C LYS A 285 48.14 13.65 13.78
N LYS A 286 47.63 13.43 12.57
CA LYS A 286 48.37 12.77 11.48
C LYS A 286 49.57 13.60 11.00
N HIS A 287 49.48 14.93 11.01
CA HIS A 287 50.49 15.83 10.45
C HIS A 287 51.31 16.60 11.51
N GLY A 288 51.03 16.40 12.80
CA GLY A 288 51.78 17.03 13.90
C GLY A 288 51.43 18.50 14.16
N TYR A 289 50.21 18.93 13.83
CA TYR A 289 49.75 20.32 14.07
C TYR A 289 49.21 20.50 15.48
N ALA A 290 49.49 21.63 16.12
CA ALA A 290 48.88 22.00 17.40
C ALA A 290 47.50 22.64 17.16
N ILE A 291 46.43 22.14 17.80
CA ILE A 291 45.09 22.71 17.68
C ILE A 291 44.62 23.19 19.06
N PHE A 292 44.33 24.47 19.18
CA PHE A 292 43.75 25.06 20.37
C PHE A 292 42.24 25.22 20.18
N VAL A 293 41.44 24.43 20.89
CA VAL A 293 39.99 24.47 20.83
C VAL A 293 39.41 24.43 22.24
N SER A 294 38.48 25.33 22.54
CA SER A 294 37.73 25.33 23.79
C SER A 294 36.35 24.68 23.57
N PRO A 295 35.85 23.83 24.49
CA PRO A 295 34.50 23.29 24.41
C PRO A 295 33.43 24.39 24.29
N SER A 296 33.64 25.53 24.96
CA SER A 296 32.76 26.70 24.90
C SER A 296 32.71 27.35 23.52
N GLY A 297 33.85 27.43 22.80
CA GLY A 297 33.90 28.00 21.46
C GLY A 297 33.14 27.14 20.44
N VAL A 298 33.26 25.81 20.56
CA VAL A 298 32.49 24.86 19.74
C VAL A 298 30.99 25.00 20.00
N GLN A 299 30.58 25.00 21.27
CA GLN A 299 29.17 25.18 21.67
C GLN A 299 28.58 26.51 21.19
N ALA A 300 29.36 27.59 21.22
CA ALA A 300 28.93 28.90 20.73
C ALA A 300 28.63 28.86 19.22
N VAL A 301 29.44 28.15 18.44
CA VAL A 301 29.18 27.94 17.00
C VAL A 301 27.97 27.02 16.80
N GLU A 302 27.83 25.95 17.60
CA GLU A 302 26.67 25.05 17.58
C GLU A 302 25.34 25.74 17.92
N ALA A 303 25.36 26.78 18.74
CA ALA A 303 24.15 27.53 19.12
C ALA A 303 23.62 28.47 18.00
N LEU A 304 24.47 28.85 17.03
CA LEU A 304 24.05 29.73 15.92
C LEU A 304 22.93 29.10 15.08
N GLN A 305 22.02 29.91 14.54
CA GLN A 305 20.96 29.45 13.64
C GLN A 305 21.11 30.05 12.24
N LEU A 306 20.85 29.26 11.21
CA LEU A 306 20.90 29.70 9.82
C LEU A 306 19.51 30.15 9.36
N CYS A 307 19.47 31.21 8.56
CA CYS A 307 18.27 31.57 7.81
C CYS A 307 18.04 30.57 6.68
N GLY A 308 16.84 29.99 6.60
CA GLY A 308 16.47 29.10 5.49
C GLY A 308 16.27 29.79 4.14
N TYR A 309 16.29 31.13 4.10
CA TYR A 309 16.09 31.91 2.87
C TYR A 309 17.40 32.44 2.27
N CYS A 310 18.32 32.95 3.10
CA CYS A 310 19.60 33.53 2.63
C CYS A 310 20.85 32.91 3.26
N HIS A 311 20.70 31.88 4.11
CA HIS A 311 21.81 31.19 4.81
C HIS A 311 22.68 32.06 5.73
N THR A 312 22.24 33.30 6.03
CA THR A 312 22.91 34.15 7.01
C THR A 312 22.86 33.52 8.41
N MET A 313 23.99 33.55 9.12
CA MET A 313 24.09 33.12 10.51
C MET A 313 23.54 34.18 11.46
N ASN A 314 22.63 33.75 12.32
CA ASN A 314 21.97 34.56 13.32
C ASN A 314 22.25 33.98 14.71
N GLU A 315 22.21 34.85 15.71
CA GLU A 315 22.37 34.47 17.10
C GLU A 315 21.25 33.51 17.54
N ALA A 316 21.56 32.68 18.53
CA ALA A 316 20.59 31.78 19.13
C ALA A 316 19.37 32.57 19.64
N GLY A 317 18.17 32.22 19.18
CA GLY A 317 16.92 32.87 19.62
C GLY A 317 16.49 34.12 18.85
N ALA A 318 17.29 34.62 17.90
CA ALA A 318 16.85 35.66 16.95
C ALA A 318 15.54 35.25 16.22
N LYS A 319 14.57 36.17 16.15
CA LYS A 319 13.26 35.94 15.51
C LYS A 319 13.28 36.14 14.00
N HIS A 320 14.02 37.15 13.55
CA HIS A 320 14.16 37.53 12.13
C HIS A 320 15.61 37.42 11.70
N CYS A 321 15.82 37.14 10.42
CA CYS A 321 17.14 37.16 9.83
C CYS A 321 17.67 38.60 9.82
N LYS A 322 18.90 38.81 10.33
CA LYS A 322 19.58 40.11 10.35
C LYS A 322 19.86 40.70 8.97
N ASP A 323 19.75 39.89 7.93
CA ASP A 323 20.11 40.23 6.56
C ASP A 323 18.86 40.36 5.67
N CYS A 324 18.06 39.29 5.51
CA CYS A 324 16.88 39.32 4.64
C CYS A 324 15.56 39.66 5.34
N GLY A 325 15.55 39.84 6.67
CA GLY A 325 14.35 40.20 7.44
C GLY A 325 13.29 39.09 7.61
N ASN A 326 13.41 37.95 6.92
CA ASN A 326 12.45 36.84 7.05
C ASN A 326 12.46 36.20 8.44
N LEU A 327 11.31 35.63 8.82
CA LEU A 327 11.18 34.86 10.07
C LEU A 327 12.12 33.65 10.04
N LEU A 328 12.93 33.51 11.09
CA LEU A 328 13.82 32.36 11.28
C LEU A 328 13.07 31.15 11.82
N ARG A 329 11.87 31.36 12.38
CA ARG A 329 10.98 30.35 12.92
C ARG A 329 9.53 30.74 12.69
N GLU A 330 8.73 29.81 12.18
CA GLU A 330 7.32 30.04 11.87
C GLU A 330 6.45 28.82 12.23
N PRO A 331 5.15 29.01 12.55
CA PRO A 331 4.27 27.89 12.87
C PRO A 331 3.95 27.07 11.62
N CYS A 332 4.14 25.75 11.71
CA CYS A 332 3.74 24.80 10.69
C CYS A 332 2.26 24.98 10.33
N PRO A 333 1.89 25.16 9.06
CA PRO A 333 0.51 25.34 8.64
C PRO A 333 -0.42 24.21 9.12
N ARG A 334 0.07 22.97 9.11
CA ARG A 334 -0.70 21.76 9.46
C ARG A 334 -0.88 21.53 10.96
N CYS A 335 0.21 21.56 11.74
CA CYS A 335 0.18 21.16 13.16
C CYS A 335 0.51 22.31 14.13
N LYS A 336 0.76 23.52 13.62
CA LYS A 336 1.11 24.74 14.38
C LYS A 336 2.38 24.68 15.21
N ARG A 337 3.10 23.55 15.24
CA ARG A 337 4.45 23.46 15.82
C ARG A 337 5.35 24.49 15.16
N VAL A 338 6.12 25.24 15.95
CA VAL A 338 7.12 26.17 15.44
C VAL A 338 8.26 25.40 14.80
N VAL A 339 8.53 25.70 13.53
CA VAL A 339 9.54 25.06 12.68
C VAL A 339 10.59 26.11 12.32
N ALA A 340 11.87 25.74 12.27
CA ALA A 340 12.90 26.67 11.82
C ALA A 340 12.79 26.87 10.30
N SER A 341 13.10 28.08 9.83
CA SER A 341 13.09 28.39 8.39
C SER A 341 14.04 27.49 7.58
N ILE A 342 15.11 27.01 8.20
CA ILE A 342 16.07 26.07 7.59
C ILE A 342 15.56 24.61 7.61
N ASP A 343 14.51 24.31 8.38
CA ASP A 343 13.94 22.97 8.43
C ASP A 343 13.06 22.72 7.20
N MET A 344 13.33 21.60 6.54
CA MET A 344 12.67 21.24 5.28
C MET A 344 11.25 20.75 5.44
N ALA A 345 10.96 20.14 6.57
CA ALA A 345 9.63 19.69 6.93
C ALA A 345 9.42 19.84 8.42
N CYS A 346 8.17 19.95 8.82
CA CYS A 346 7.81 19.94 10.22
C CYS A 346 8.19 18.60 10.85
N SER A 347 9.06 18.62 11.85
CA SER A 347 9.49 17.42 12.59
C SER A 347 8.37 16.69 13.31
N ALA A 348 7.20 17.31 13.51
CA ALA A 348 6.04 16.66 14.13
C ALA A 348 5.10 15.96 13.13
N CYS A 349 4.85 16.57 11.96
CA CYS A 349 3.78 16.13 11.07
C CYS A 349 4.20 15.94 9.61
N GLY A 350 5.48 16.15 9.30
CA GLY A 350 6.05 15.99 7.96
C GLY A 350 5.61 17.05 6.94
N PHE A 351 4.91 18.12 7.34
CA PHE A 351 4.50 19.17 6.40
C PHE A 351 5.72 19.87 5.78
N PRO A 352 5.80 20.05 4.45
CA PRO A 352 7.01 20.51 3.75
C PRO A 352 7.24 22.03 3.87
N CYS A 353 7.48 22.51 5.10
CA CYS A 353 7.66 23.94 5.41
C CYS A 353 8.83 24.57 4.62
N GLY A 354 9.84 23.79 4.23
CA GLY A 354 10.98 24.24 3.44
C GLY A 354 10.66 24.59 1.99
N ASN A 355 9.49 24.19 1.46
CA ASN A 355 9.09 24.52 0.08
C ASN A 355 8.58 25.96 -0.07
N ARG A 356 8.52 26.75 1.01
CA ARG A 356 7.83 28.04 1.04
C ARG A 356 8.34 29.03 -0.02
N SER A 357 9.67 29.13 -0.17
CA SER A 357 10.32 30.02 -1.14
C SER A 357 9.97 29.61 -2.58
N TRP A 358 10.02 28.32 -2.89
CA TRP A 358 9.66 27.80 -4.19
C TRP A 358 8.18 28.03 -4.53
N VAL A 359 7.28 27.84 -3.56
CA VAL A 359 5.85 28.12 -3.71
C VAL A 359 5.62 29.60 -4.04
N ALA A 360 6.38 30.52 -3.43
CA ALA A 360 6.29 31.94 -3.75
C ALA A 360 6.75 32.25 -5.19
N VAL A 361 7.81 31.59 -5.68
CA VAL A 361 8.25 31.70 -7.09
C VAL A 361 7.17 31.20 -8.03
N LEU A 362 6.60 30.01 -7.78
CA LEU A 362 5.54 29.43 -8.60
C LEU A 362 4.29 30.32 -8.66
N LEU A 363 3.93 30.96 -7.55
CA LEU A 363 2.82 31.92 -7.51
C LEU A 363 3.11 33.15 -8.38
N ASN A 364 4.33 33.68 -8.35
CA ASN A 364 4.73 34.80 -9.20
C ASN A 364 4.72 34.42 -10.69
N ASP A 365 5.23 33.24 -11.04
CA ASP A 365 5.22 32.72 -12.41
C ASP A 365 3.79 32.50 -12.91
N ALA A 366 2.90 31.97 -12.05
CA ALA A 366 1.48 31.83 -12.36
C ALA A 366 0.80 33.18 -12.62
N GLN A 367 1.09 34.20 -11.81
CA GLN A 367 0.56 35.56 -12.01
C GLN A 367 1.07 36.17 -13.31
N GLN A 368 2.35 35.96 -13.65
CA GLN A 368 2.91 36.48 -14.88
C GLN A 368 2.30 35.80 -16.12
N ALA A 369 2.13 34.48 -16.09
CA ALA A 369 1.45 33.74 -17.15
C ALA A 369 -0.01 34.17 -17.30
N GLN A 370 -0.72 34.43 -16.17
CA GLN A 370 -2.08 34.98 -16.19
C GLN A 370 -2.13 36.34 -16.89
N LYS A 371 -1.19 37.27 -16.59
CA LYS A 371 -1.11 38.57 -17.25
C LYS A 371 -0.89 38.45 -18.76
N GLN A 372 -0.15 37.43 -19.18
CA GLN A 372 0.10 37.12 -20.59
C GLN A 372 -1.06 36.36 -21.26
N ARG A 373 -2.15 36.07 -20.53
CA ARG A 373 -3.30 35.24 -20.96
C ARG A 373 -2.91 33.81 -21.31
N ASP A 374 -1.75 33.35 -20.83
CA ASP A 374 -1.36 31.94 -20.91
C ASP A 374 -1.91 31.20 -19.70
N TYR A 375 -3.24 31.02 -19.70
CA TYR A 375 -3.95 30.35 -18.61
C TYR A 375 -3.59 28.87 -18.50
N GLY A 376 -3.14 28.26 -19.60
CA GLY A 376 -2.59 26.91 -19.61
C GLY A 376 -1.35 26.81 -18.71
N MET A 377 -0.37 27.67 -18.94
CA MET A 377 0.84 27.71 -18.13
C MET A 377 0.59 28.18 -16.69
N ALA A 378 -0.25 29.21 -16.51
CA ALA A 378 -0.61 29.70 -15.19
C ALA A 378 -1.21 28.59 -14.31
N PHE A 379 -2.08 27.75 -14.89
CA PHE A 379 -2.67 26.61 -14.18
C PHE A 379 -1.63 25.54 -13.83
N GLN A 380 -0.65 25.27 -14.69
CA GLN A 380 0.42 24.31 -14.41
C GLN A 380 1.31 24.76 -13.23
N TYR A 381 1.68 26.04 -13.17
CA TYR A 381 2.41 26.59 -12.03
C TYR A 381 1.61 26.47 -10.72
N LEU A 382 0.29 26.70 -10.78
CA LEU A 382 -0.60 26.54 -9.63
C LEU A 382 -0.73 25.09 -9.16
N GLU A 383 -0.75 24.12 -10.08
CA GLU A 383 -0.72 22.70 -9.72
C GLU A 383 0.58 22.33 -9.00
N GLN A 384 1.72 22.79 -9.52
CA GLN A 384 3.01 22.59 -8.86
C GLN A 384 3.04 23.25 -7.48
N ALA A 385 2.50 24.46 -7.34
CA ALA A 385 2.44 25.18 -6.06
C ALA A 385 1.60 24.43 -5.03
N GLN A 386 0.46 23.87 -5.44
CA GLN A 386 -0.41 23.08 -4.58
C GLN A 386 0.21 21.73 -4.18
N GLN A 387 1.01 21.11 -5.06
CA GLN A 387 1.74 19.89 -4.71
C GLN A 387 2.89 20.17 -3.75
N ALA A 388 3.59 21.28 -3.93
CA ALA A 388 4.67 21.73 -3.07
C ALA A 388 4.17 22.22 -1.70
N TRP A 389 2.93 22.72 -1.63
CA TRP A 389 2.25 23.21 -0.44
C TRP A 389 0.89 22.52 -0.28
N PRO A 390 0.86 21.31 0.30
CA PRO A 390 -0.37 20.51 0.36
C PRO A 390 -1.43 21.16 1.27
N ALA A 391 -2.70 20.92 0.95
CA ALA A 391 -3.82 21.50 1.69
C ALA A 391 -3.78 21.17 3.19
N THR A 392 -4.14 22.14 4.02
CA THR A 392 -4.25 21.98 5.47
C THR A 392 -5.62 22.42 5.96
N ASN A 393 -6.05 21.93 7.11
CA ASN A 393 -7.32 22.30 7.74
C ASN A 393 -7.27 23.69 8.41
N ALA A 394 -6.14 24.40 8.32
CA ALA A 394 -5.95 25.68 8.99
C ALA A 394 -5.80 26.83 7.97
N ALA A 395 -6.19 28.03 8.38
CA ALA A 395 -5.97 29.24 7.58
C ALA A 395 -4.46 29.45 7.35
N ASP A 396 -4.04 29.28 6.10
CA ASP A 396 -2.67 29.48 5.62
C ASP A 396 -2.69 30.47 4.45
N SER A 397 -1.82 31.47 4.49
CA SER A 397 -1.87 32.57 3.51
C SER A 397 -1.46 32.13 2.12
N LEU A 398 -0.52 31.19 2.00
CA LEU A 398 -0.06 30.69 0.70
C LEU A 398 -1.12 29.80 0.06
N MET A 399 -1.77 28.93 0.84
CA MET A 399 -2.92 28.18 0.36
C MET A 399 -4.05 29.08 -0.12
N THR A 400 -4.32 30.17 0.60
CA THR A 400 -5.34 31.15 0.20
C THR A 400 -4.97 31.83 -1.12
N GLN A 401 -3.70 32.17 -1.32
CA GLN A 401 -3.21 32.74 -2.59
C GLN A 401 -3.29 31.74 -3.75
N ILE A 402 -2.88 30.48 -3.53
CA ILE A 402 -2.98 29.40 -4.53
C ILE A 402 -4.43 29.21 -4.96
N GLN A 403 -5.35 29.11 -4.00
CA GLN A 403 -6.77 28.90 -4.28
C GLN A 403 -7.40 30.12 -4.96
N GLY A 404 -7.09 31.34 -4.50
CA GLY A 404 -7.61 32.57 -5.10
C GLY A 404 -7.14 32.75 -6.55
N LEU A 405 -5.85 32.53 -6.81
CA LEU A 405 -5.31 32.64 -8.16
C LEU A 405 -5.82 31.51 -9.08
N ARG A 406 -5.98 30.29 -8.56
CA ARG A 406 -6.64 29.19 -9.29
C ARG A 406 -8.08 29.54 -9.66
N GLY A 407 -8.86 30.07 -8.71
CA GLY A 407 -10.24 30.51 -8.96
C GLY A 407 -10.35 31.60 -10.03
N ALA A 408 -9.31 32.43 -10.19
CA ALA A 408 -9.25 33.45 -11.25
C ALA A 408 -8.79 32.89 -12.61
N VAL A 409 -7.89 31.90 -12.63
CA VAL A 409 -7.29 31.34 -13.87
C VAL A 409 -8.18 30.26 -14.50
N GLU A 410 -8.79 29.40 -13.69
CA GLU A 410 -9.52 28.22 -14.16
C GLU A 410 -10.73 28.56 -15.06
N PRO A 411 -11.61 29.53 -14.73
CA PRO A 411 -12.70 29.92 -15.61
C PRO A 411 -12.22 30.46 -16.96
N GLN A 412 -11.11 31.21 -16.97
CA GLN A 412 -10.53 31.77 -18.19
C GLN A 412 -9.96 30.67 -19.10
N LYS A 413 -9.27 29.69 -18.52
CA LYS A 413 -8.78 28.49 -19.22
C LYS A 413 -9.93 27.70 -19.84
N GLN A 414 -11.03 27.51 -19.11
CA GLN A 414 -12.23 26.83 -19.62
C GLN A 414 -12.87 27.60 -20.77
N ALA A 415 -13.06 28.92 -20.61
CA ALA A 415 -13.59 29.78 -21.66
C ALA A 415 -12.74 29.74 -22.94
N GLN A 416 -11.40 29.74 -22.81
CA GLN A 416 -10.48 29.57 -23.93
C GLN A 416 -10.68 28.23 -24.65
N ALA A 417 -10.77 27.12 -23.91
CA ALA A 417 -10.94 25.78 -24.47
C ALA A 417 -12.26 25.63 -25.22
N GLU A 418 -13.35 26.13 -24.63
CA GLU A 418 -14.69 26.08 -25.23
C GLU A 418 -14.80 26.94 -26.49
N LEU A 419 -14.23 28.15 -26.48
CA LEU A 419 -14.24 29.00 -27.67
C LEU A 419 -13.40 28.39 -28.81
N LEU A 420 -12.25 27.78 -28.50
CA LEU A 420 -11.45 27.04 -29.49
C LEU A 420 -12.25 25.87 -30.07
N LYS A 421 -12.99 25.14 -29.24
CA LYS A 421 -13.86 24.04 -29.68
C LYS A 421 -14.97 24.53 -30.61
N GLU A 422 -15.60 25.66 -30.28
CA GLU A 422 -16.64 26.27 -31.12
C GLU A 422 -16.09 26.73 -32.49
N ILE A 423 -14.93 27.39 -32.52
CA ILE A 423 -14.28 27.80 -33.77
C ILE A 423 -13.92 26.60 -34.63
N ASN A 424 -13.28 25.58 -34.05
CA ASN A 424 -12.94 24.36 -34.79
C ASN A 424 -14.19 23.64 -35.32
N LYS A 425 -15.26 23.56 -34.52
CA LYS A 425 -16.55 23.00 -34.95
C LYS A 425 -17.14 23.79 -36.12
N ALA A 426 -17.13 25.12 -36.03
CA ALA A 426 -17.61 25.98 -37.12
C ALA A 426 -16.80 25.77 -38.41
N ILE A 427 -15.47 25.69 -38.32
CA ILE A 427 -14.60 25.39 -39.46
C ILE A 427 -14.87 23.99 -40.05
N GLN A 428 -15.02 22.96 -39.21
CA GLN A 428 -15.33 21.59 -39.65
C GLN A 428 -16.68 21.50 -40.37
N GLU A 429 -17.68 22.23 -39.88
CA GLU A 429 -19.00 22.35 -40.49
C GLU A 429 -19.02 23.35 -41.65
N LYS A 430 -17.87 23.91 -42.05
CA LYS A 430 -17.72 24.93 -43.11
C LYS A 430 -18.56 26.18 -42.88
N ARG A 431 -18.86 26.50 -41.63
CA ARG A 431 -19.56 27.72 -41.18
C ARG A 431 -18.55 28.84 -40.92
N PHE A 432 -17.96 29.35 -42.00
CA PHE A 432 -16.81 30.25 -41.95
C PHE A 432 -17.18 31.66 -41.50
N TYR A 433 -18.39 32.14 -41.81
CA TYR A 433 -18.85 33.43 -41.30
C TYR A 433 -19.06 33.38 -39.77
N ALA A 434 -19.65 32.31 -39.26
CA ALA A 434 -19.75 32.08 -37.82
C ALA A 434 -18.36 32.03 -37.17
N ALA A 435 -17.41 31.28 -37.74
CA ALA A 435 -16.03 31.22 -37.24
C ALA A 435 -15.36 32.61 -37.22
N ARG A 436 -15.56 33.42 -38.27
CA ARG A 436 -15.05 34.81 -38.35
C ARG A 436 -15.56 35.69 -37.21
N THR A 437 -16.83 35.55 -36.81
CA THR A 437 -17.39 36.33 -35.69
C THR A 437 -16.86 35.93 -34.31
N LEU A 438 -16.38 34.69 -34.16
CA LEU A 438 -15.82 34.17 -32.91
C LEU A 438 -14.35 34.55 -32.72
N LEU A 439 -13.62 34.79 -33.82
CA LEU A 439 -12.16 35.03 -33.79
C LEU A 439 -11.74 36.23 -32.92
N PRO A 440 -12.41 37.40 -32.96
CA PRO A 440 -12.06 38.53 -32.08
C PRO A 440 -12.24 38.21 -30.59
N LYS A 441 -13.17 37.33 -30.24
CA LYS A 441 -13.35 36.87 -28.85
C LYS A 441 -12.16 36.01 -28.41
N LEU A 442 -11.60 35.22 -29.33
CA LEU A 442 -10.43 34.38 -29.05
C LEU A 442 -9.19 35.23 -28.84
N GLU A 443 -8.98 36.27 -29.66
CA GLU A 443 -7.89 37.24 -29.52
C GLU A 443 -7.85 37.92 -28.14
N GLN A 444 -9.01 38.13 -27.52
CA GLN A 444 -9.11 38.69 -26.17
C GLN A 444 -8.74 37.70 -25.06
N LEU A 445 -8.81 36.40 -25.34
CA LEU A 445 -8.62 35.32 -24.35
C LEU A 445 -7.30 34.57 -24.49
N VAL A 446 -6.57 34.74 -25.60
CA VAL A 446 -5.27 34.07 -25.83
C VAL A 446 -4.12 35.06 -25.82
N PRO A 447 -2.86 34.58 -25.70
CA PRO A 447 -1.69 35.44 -25.88
C PRO A 447 -1.69 36.08 -27.28
N PRO A 448 -1.34 37.37 -27.42
CA PRO A 448 -1.33 38.05 -28.73
C PRO A 448 -0.42 37.40 -29.79
N ALA A 449 0.60 36.67 -29.36
CA ALA A 449 1.53 35.94 -30.23
C ALA A 449 1.13 34.47 -30.47
N ASP A 450 -0.11 34.08 -30.16
CA ASP A 450 -0.58 32.71 -30.38
C ASP A 450 -0.61 32.38 -31.89
N PRO A 451 0.19 31.40 -32.36
CA PRO A 451 0.32 31.10 -33.79
C PRO A 451 -1.00 30.63 -34.42
N ARG A 452 -1.94 30.10 -33.60
CA ARG A 452 -3.23 29.60 -34.09
C ARG A 452 -4.10 30.71 -34.66
N LEU A 453 -3.99 31.94 -34.15
CA LEU A 453 -4.78 33.07 -34.64
C LEU A 453 -4.53 33.33 -36.13
N ALA A 454 -3.27 33.37 -36.55
CA ALA A 454 -2.89 33.57 -37.95
C ALA A 454 -3.37 32.43 -38.86
N THR A 455 -3.27 31.18 -38.38
CA THR A 455 -3.78 30.00 -39.09
C THR A 455 -5.28 30.08 -39.31
N TYR A 456 -6.06 30.36 -38.24
CA TYR A 456 -7.51 30.47 -38.34
C TYR A 456 -7.94 31.62 -39.26
N HIS A 457 -7.32 32.79 -39.13
CA HIS A 457 -7.62 33.93 -39.98
C HIS A 457 -7.38 33.61 -41.47
N THR A 458 -6.24 32.98 -41.80
CA THR A 458 -5.90 32.62 -43.19
C THR A 458 -6.89 31.61 -43.76
N GLN A 459 -7.22 30.56 -43.01
CA GLN A 459 -8.14 29.52 -43.45
C GLN A 459 -9.56 30.06 -43.68
N ILE A 460 -10.10 30.80 -42.71
CA ILE A 460 -11.47 31.33 -42.74
C ILE A 460 -11.63 32.30 -43.92
N GLU A 461 -10.72 33.27 -44.07
CA GLU A 461 -10.81 34.26 -45.14
C GLU A 461 -10.59 33.67 -46.54
N ALA A 462 -9.72 32.67 -46.67
CA ALA A 462 -9.53 31.99 -47.95
C ALA A 462 -10.80 31.26 -48.40
N SER A 463 -11.46 30.52 -47.50
CA SER A 463 -12.71 29.80 -47.82
C SER A 463 -13.89 30.72 -48.10
N ILE A 464 -14.00 31.85 -47.40
CA ILE A 464 -15.04 32.86 -47.67
C ILE A 464 -14.85 33.44 -49.08
N ARG A 465 -13.64 33.88 -49.43
CA ARG A 465 -13.35 34.44 -50.77
C ARG A 465 -13.59 33.45 -51.89
N GLU A 466 -13.28 32.18 -51.66
CA GLU A 466 -13.56 31.10 -52.61
C GLU A 466 -15.07 30.95 -52.86
N ALA A 467 -15.88 30.96 -51.79
CA ALA A 467 -17.33 30.91 -51.89
C ALA A 467 -17.94 32.13 -52.59
N GLU A 468 -17.47 33.34 -52.27
CA GLU A 468 -17.88 34.60 -52.93
C GLU A 468 -17.59 34.59 -54.43
N LYS A 469 -16.41 34.08 -54.82
CA LYS A 469 -16.02 33.95 -56.22
C LYS A 469 -16.93 32.99 -57.00
N GLU A 470 -17.33 31.88 -56.38
CA GLU A 470 -18.25 30.93 -57.01
C GLU A 470 -19.67 31.50 -57.10
N ALA A 471 -20.14 32.20 -56.07
CA ALA A 471 -21.44 32.87 -56.06
C ALA A 471 -21.57 33.90 -57.20
N ALA A 472 -20.49 34.64 -57.51
CA ALA A 472 -20.47 35.62 -58.60
C ALA A 472 -20.71 35.03 -60.01
N ARG A 473 -20.68 33.70 -60.16
CA ARG A 473 -21.01 33.01 -61.42
C ARG A 473 -22.50 32.78 -61.62
N ALA A 474 -23.32 33.00 -60.57
CA ALA A 474 -24.76 32.82 -60.62
C ALA A 474 -25.43 33.79 -61.63
N PRO A 475 -26.56 33.38 -62.26
CA PRO A 475 -27.29 34.27 -63.17
C PRO A 475 -27.84 35.48 -62.41
N ARG A 476 -27.87 36.65 -63.06
CA ARG A 476 -28.39 37.90 -62.45
C ARG A 476 -29.88 37.83 -62.12
N ASN A 477 -30.65 37.11 -62.94
CA ASN A 477 -32.05 36.80 -62.68
C ASN A 477 -32.19 35.29 -62.56
N VAL A 478 -32.61 34.83 -61.39
CA VAL A 478 -32.74 33.41 -61.06
C VAL A 478 -33.86 32.73 -61.84
N GLU A 479 -34.90 33.51 -62.20
CA GLU A 479 -36.05 33.01 -62.97
C GLU A 479 -35.68 32.58 -64.40
N ASP A 480 -34.64 33.19 -64.98
CA ASP A 480 -34.21 32.91 -66.36
C ASP A 480 -33.60 31.51 -66.49
N ASN A 481 -32.95 31.01 -65.44
CA ASN A 481 -32.36 29.67 -65.41
C ASN A 481 -32.26 29.13 -63.96
N PRO A 482 -33.36 28.63 -63.40
CA PRO A 482 -33.41 28.19 -62.00
C PRO A 482 -32.52 26.98 -61.72
N ASP A 483 -32.39 26.03 -62.66
CA ASP A 483 -31.50 24.88 -62.51
C ASP A 483 -30.02 25.30 -62.52
N LEU A 484 -29.68 26.27 -63.39
CA LEU A 484 -28.53 27.17 -63.35
C LEU A 484 -28.13 27.58 -61.92
N ALA A 485 -28.99 28.43 -61.37
CA ALA A 485 -28.80 29.05 -60.07
C ALA A 485 -28.66 28.01 -58.95
N VAL A 486 -29.52 26.97 -58.96
CA VAL A 486 -29.48 25.91 -57.95
C VAL A 486 -28.11 25.21 -57.92
N ARG A 487 -27.56 24.82 -59.07
CA ARG A 487 -26.26 24.13 -59.11
C ARG A 487 -25.13 24.98 -58.57
N ILE A 488 -25.10 26.26 -58.93
CA ILE A 488 -24.04 27.19 -58.49
C ILE A 488 -24.15 27.42 -56.98
N TYR A 489 -25.33 27.77 -56.47
CA TYR A 489 -25.51 28.02 -55.05
C TYR A 489 -25.33 26.77 -54.18
N GLN A 490 -25.65 25.56 -54.69
CA GLN A 490 -25.24 24.31 -54.03
C GLN A 490 -23.71 24.14 -53.99
N GLY A 491 -23.02 24.51 -55.06
CA GLY A 491 -21.55 24.58 -55.09
C GLY A 491 -21.00 25.54 -54.03
N VAL A 492 -21.58 26.73 -53.91
CA VAL A 492 -21.25 27.72 -52.87
C VAL A 492 -21.44 27.14 -51.47
N LEU A 493 -22.59 26.51 -51.18
CA LEU A 493 -22.86 25.91 -49.86
C LEU A 493 -21.96 24.72 -49.54
N SER A 494 -21.43 24.04 -50.56
CA SER A 494 -20.43 22.99 -50.37
C SER A 494 -19.06 23.54 -49.93
N ILE A 495 -18.76 24.80 -50.26
CA ILE A 495 -17.55 25.52 -49.85
C ILE A 495 -17.79 26.21 -48.51
N CYS A 496 -18.88 26.98 -48.38
CA CYS A 496 -19.25 27.75 -47.19
C CYS A 496 -20.72 27.52 -46.84
N GLN A 497 -20.97 26.71 -45.81
CA GLN A 497 -22.32 26.25 -45.49
C GLN A 497 -23.22 27.39 -44.97
N ASP A 498 -22.66 28.41 -44.34
CA ASP A 498 -23.40 29.57 -43.78
C ASP A 498 -23.40 30.80 -44.69
N PHE A 499 -23.22 30.61 -46.01
CA PHE A 499 -23.36 31.68 -47.01
C PHE A 499 -24.84 32.08 -47.17
N GLU A 500 -25.21 33.26 -46.66
CA GLU A 500 -26.60 33.71 -46.51
C GLU A 500 -27.34 33.86 -47.85
N GLU A 501 -26.76 34.59 -48.82
CA GLU A 501 -27.36 34.83 -50.15
C GLU A 501 -27.75 33.51 -50.85
N ALA A 502 -26.87 32.50 -50.80
CA ALA A 502 -27.10 31.19 -51.42
C ALA A 502 -28.29 30.47 -50.76
N ARG A 503 -28.45 30.58 -49.44
CA ARG A 503 -29.57 29.98 -48.71
C ARG A 503 -30.89 30.67 -49.04
N GLU A 504 -30.88 32.00 -49.09
CA GLU A 504 -32.06 32.80 -49.40
C GLU A 504 -32.56 32.53 -50.81
N VAL A 505 -31.66 32.52 -51.80
CA VAL A 505 -32.02 32.23 -53.19
C VAL A 505 -32.55 30.80 -53.35
N LEU A 506 -31.90 29.80 -52.76
CA LEU A 506 -32.39 28.41 -52.84
C LEU A 506 -33.78 28.25 -52.21
N ALA A 507 -34.10 29.02 -51.15
CA ALA A 507 -35.40 28.97 -50.49
C ALA A 507 -36.55 29.48 -51.37
N THR A 508 -36.29 30.33 -52.38
CA THR A 508 -37.32 30.81 -53.30
C THR A 508 -37.64 29.83 -54.43
N ILE A 509 -36.83 28.78 -54.60
CA ILE A 509 -36.95 27.78 -55.67
C ILE A 509 -37.25 26.38 -55.05
N PRO A 510 -38.49 26.08 -54.66
CA PRO A 510 -38.84 24.75 -54.14
C PRO A 510 -38.73 23.66 -55.21
N PRO A 511 -38.34 22.43 -54.87
CA PRO A 511 -38.35 21.32 -55.81
C PRO A 511 -39.78 20.92 -56.21
N SER A 512 -39.94 20.34 -57.38
CA SER A 512 -41.18 19.69 -57.82
C SER A 512 -41.49 18.46 -56.95
N PRO A 513 -42.77 18.11 -56.73
CA PRO A 513 -43.12 16.96 -55.91
C PRO A 513 -42.84 15.62 -56.64
N PRO A 514 -42.63 14.52 -55.91
CA PRO A 514 -42.76 13.17 -56.47
C PRO A 514 -44.23 12.85 -56.79
N SER A 515 -44.50 11.75 -57.49
CA SER A 515 -45.86 11.34 -57.86
C SER A 515 -46.10 9.83 -57.71
N HIS A 516 -47.35 9.37 -57.88
CA HIS A 516 -47.73 7.95 -57.93
C HIS A 516 -47.28 7.09 -56.74
N LEU A 517 -47.47 7.57 -55.50
CA LEU A 517 -47.21 6.77 -54.30
C LEU A 517 -48.13 5.55 -54.23
N ARG A 518 -47.54 4.37 -54.07
CA ARG A 518 -48.21 3.09 -53.85
C ARG A 518 -47.65 2.41 -52.61
N ALA A 519 -48.51 1.67 -51.90
CA ALA A 519 -48.14 0.93 -50.71
C ALA A 519 -48.67 -0.50 -50.79
N THR A 520 -47.89 -1.47 -50.32
CA THR A 520 -48.29 -2.88 -50.21
C THR A 520 -47.94 -3.44 -48.84
N LEU A 521 -48.82 -4.26 -48.25
CA LEU A 521 -48.60 -4.93 -46.98
C LEU A 521 -47.68 -6.14 -47.17
N GLY A 522 -46.47 -6.07 -46.65
CA GLY A 522 -45.59 -7.22 -46.48
C GLY A 522 -45.85 -7.97 -45.16
N ALA A 523 -45.11 -9.05 -44.90
CA ALA A 523 -45.28 -9.87 -43.70
C ALA A 523 -45.02 -9.11 -42.38
N LYS A 524 -44.13 -8.11 -42.40
CA LYS A 524 -43.77 -7.29 -41.21
C LYS A 524 -43.58 -5.79 -41.50
N VAL A 525 -43.61 -5.39 -42.77
CA VAL A 525 -43.27 -4.03 -43.21
C VAL A 525 -44.32 -3.54 -44.22
N ILE A 526 -44.45 -2.22 -44.37
CA ILE A 526 -45.23 -1.61 -45.45
C ILE A 526 -44.25 -1.15 -46.52
N ASN A 527 -44.32 -1.73 -47.72
CA ASN A 527 -43.43 -1.36 -48.83
C ASN A 527 -44.05 -0.20 -49.60
N LEU A 528 -43.36 0.94 -49.65
CA LEU A 528 -43.75 2.16 -50.33
C LEU A 528 -42.93 2.35 -51.60
N THR A 529 -43.59 2.68 -52.71
CA THR A 529 -42.95 3.01 -54.00
C THR A 529 -43.57 4.26 -54.59
N TRP A 530 -42.76 5.11 -55.21
CA TRP A 530 -43.24 6.33 -55.88
C TRP A 530 -42.40 6.64 -57.13
N GLN A 531 -42.85 7.59 -57.92
CA GLN A 531 -42.10 8.14 -59.06
C GLN A 531 -41.26 9.34 -58.62
N ALA A 532 -40.02 9.40 -59.10
CA ALA A 532 -39.06 10.46 -58.77
C ALA A 532 -39.56 11.86 -59.19
N SER A 533 -39.17 12.87 -58.40
CA SER A 533 -39.31 14.27 -58.78
C SER A 533 -38.40 14.59 -59.98
N PRO A 534 -38.86 15.45 -60.92
CA PRO A 534 -38.02 15.91 -62.03
C PRO A 534 -36.92 16.90 -61.58
N SER A 535 -37.05 17.52 -60.40
CA SER A 535 -36.00 18.41 -59.87
C SER A 535 -34.76 17.60 -59.47
N PRO A 536 -33.56 17.99 -59.93
CA PRO A 536 -32.33 17.28 -59.61
C PRO A 536 -31.90 17.48 -58.16
N GLY A 537 -31.14 16.52 -57.63
CA GLY A 537 -30.49 16.63 -56.31
C GLY A 537 -31.45 16.62 -55.11
N VAL A 538 -32.67 16.12 -55.28
CA VAL A 538 -33.66 15.99 -54.20
C VAL A 538 -33.49 14.69 -53.44
N ARG A 539 -33.86 14.72 -52.15
CA ARG A 539 -34.14 13.54 -51.34
C ARG A 539 -35.63 13.50 -51.01
N TYR A 540 -36.16 12.33 -50.67
CA TYR A 540 -37.56 12.13 -50.39
C TYR A 540 -37.77 11.95 -48.90
N THR A 541 -38.57 12.82 -48.28
CA THR A 541 -38.99 12.65 -46.88
C THR A 541 -40.38 12.06 -46.83
N ILE A 542 -40.50 10.92 -46.16
CA ILE A 542 -41.73 10.15 -46.02
C ILE A 542 -42.38 10.49 -44.69
N VAL A 543 -43.66 10.87 -44.74
CA VAL A 543 -44.49 11.19 -43.58
C VAL A 543 -45.58 10.14 -43.44
N ARG A 544 -45.73 9.56 -42.25
CA ARG A 544 -46.79 8.63 -41.88
C ARG A 544 -47.77 9.31 -40.92
N LYS A 545 -49.07 9.11 -41.12
CA LYS A 545 -50.11 9.62 -40.21
C LYS A 545 -51.26 8.63 -40.10
N ALA A 546 -51.73 8.42 -38.87
CA ALA A 546 -52.91 7.59 -38.61
C ALA A 546 -54.20 8.38 -38.86
N HIS A 547 -55.22 7.70 -39.38
CA HIS A 547 -56.60 8.19 -39.59
C HIS A 547 -56.80 9.36 -40.58
N ALA A 548 -55.75 10.04 -41.04
CA ALA A 548 -55.87 11.10 -42.04
C ALA A 548 -54.59 11.22 -42.89
N ARG A 549 -54.74 11.77 -44.09
CA ARG A 549 -53.62 12.05 -45.01
C ARG A 549 -52.71 13.15 -44.43
N PRO A 550 -51.37 12.99 -44.47
CA PRO A 550 -50.44 14.07 -44.14
C PRO A 550 -50.55 15.23 -45.15
N VAL A 551 -50.59 16.47 -44.66
CA VAL A 551 -50.61 17.67 -45.52
C VAL A 551 -49.29 18.45 -45.53
N SER A 552 -48.35 18.13 -44.64
CA SER A 552 -47.02 18.76 -44.58
C SER A 552 -45.99 17.83 -43.92
N LEU A 553 -44.70 18.20 -43.97
CA LEU A 553 -43.63 17.49 -43.26
C LEU A 553 -43.81 17.42 -41.75
N LYS A 554 -44.58 18.34 -41.15
CA LYS A 554 -44.84 18.38 -39.72
C LYS A 554 -46.19 17.76 -39.35
N ASP A 555 -46.98 17.35 -40.34
CA ASP A 555 -48.33 16.80 -40.15
C ASP A 555 -48.29 15.27 -40.16
N GLY A 556 -47.62 14.70 -39.16
CA GLY A 556 -47.39 13.26 -39.04
C GLY A 556 -45.96 12.96 -38.57
N GLU A 557 -45.63 11.67 -38.53
CA GLU A 557 -44.28 11.20 -38.20
C GLU A 557 -43.42 11.13 -39.48
N GLN A 558 -42.25 11.78 -39.46
CA GLN A 558 -41.26 11.61 -40.52
C GLN A 558 -40.52 10.29 -40.33
N VAL A 559 -40.90 9.26 -41.09
CA VAL A 559 -40.37 7.90 -40.90
C VAL A 559 -39.00 7.71 -41.54
N ALA A 560 -38.67 8.46 -42.60
CA ALA A 560 -37.35 8.45 -43.22
C ALA A 560 -37.15 9.62 -44.20
N THR A 561 -35.87 9.91 -44.50
CA THR A 561 -35.45 10.68 -45.68
C THR A 561 -34.48 9.84 -46.51
N VAL A 562 -34.84 9.54 -47.76
CA VAL A 562 -34.08 8.62 -48.64
C VAL A 562 -33.76 9.27 -49.99
N SER A 563 -32.71 8.80 -50.67
CA SER A 563 -32.38 9.26 -52.03
C SER A 563 -33.04 8.42 -53.14
N GLY A 564 -33.48 7.20 -52.82
CA GLY A 564 -34.18 6.30 -53.76
C GLY A 564 -35.69 6.53 -53.80
N THR A 565 -36.40 5.75 -54.61
CA THR A 565 -37.86 5.84 -54.80
C THR A 565 -38.65 4.67 -54.20
N LEU A 566 -38.04 4.00 -53.23
CA LEU A 566 -38.56 2.84 -52.49
C LEU A 566 -38.23 3.04 -51.01
N TYR A 567 -39.17 2.69 -50.13
CA TYR A 567 -38.94 2.63 -48.69
C TYR A 567 -39.79 1.56 -48.02
N ASP A 568 -39.18 0.78 -47.12
CA ASP A 568 -39.87 -0.24 -46.34
C ASP A 568 -40.07 0.26 -44.90
N ASP A 569 -41.32 0.56 -44.54
CA ASP A 569 -41.67 1.00 -43.19
C ASP A 569 -41.88 -0.22 -42.28
N ALA A 570 -40.83 -0.57 -41.54
CA ALA A 570 -40.89 -1.58 -40.48
C ALA A 570 -41.50 -1.05 -39.16
N GLY A 571 -41.55 0.28 -38.99
CA GLY A 571 -42.04 0.95 -37.79
C GLY A 571 -43.56 1.15 -37.75
N ALA A 572 -44.26 0.90 -38.85
CA ALA A 572 -45.71 1.10 -38.97
C ALA A 572 -46.49 0.53 -37.77
N GLU A 573 -47.44 1.30 -37.25
CA GLU A 573 -48.24 0.88 -36.10
C GLU A 573 -49.22 -0.24 -36.46
N ILE A 574 -49.40 -1.17 -35.53
CA ILE A 574 -50.36 -2.27 -35.66
C ILE A 574 -51.73 -1.77 -35.18
N GLY A 575 -52.77 -2.08 -35.94
CA GLY A 575 -54.17 -1.82 -35.59
C GLY A 575 -54.65 -0.40 -35.85
N LEU A 576 -53.87 0.44 -36.54
CA LEU A 576 -54.30 1.78 -36.98
C LEU A 576 -54.38 1.85 -38.51
N PRO A 577 -55.35 2.59 -39.08
CA PRO A 577 -55.37 2.90 -40.50
C PRO A 577 -54.33 3.98 -40.80
N LEU A 578 -53.30 3.64 -41.57
CA LEU A 578 -52.13 4.48 -41.84
C LEU A 578 -52.17 5.08 -43.25
N PHE A 579 -51.95 6.38 -43.34
CA PHE A 579 -51.70 7.12 -44.58
C PHE A 579 -50.23 7.54 -44.67
N TYR A 580 -49.76 7.70 -45.91
CA TYR A 580 -48.40 8.13 -46.21
C TYR A 580 -48.40 9.29 -47.20
N ALA A 581 -47.43 10.18 -47.07
CA ALA A 581 -47.10 11.21 -48.03
C ALA A 581 -45.59 11.27 -48.23
N VAL A 582 -45.14 11.53 -49.46
CA VAL A 582 -43.72 11.68 -49.79
C VAL A 582 -43.47 13.06 -50.39
N PHE A 583 -42.58 13.82 -49.77
CA PHE A 583 -42.17 15.17 -50.22
C PHE A 583 -40.75 15.13 -50.79
N ALA A 584 -40.49 15.89 -51.85
CA ALA A 584 -39.12 16.14 -52.31
C ALA A 584 -38.49 17.26 -51.48
N VAL A 585 -37.23 17.09 -51.08
CA VAL A 585 -36.48 18.04 -50.26
C VAL A 585 -35.10 18.26 -50.85
N ARG A 586 -34.71 19.52 -51.05
CA ARG A 586 -33.39 19.94 -51.54
C ARG A 586 -32.83 21.03 -50.62
N GLU A 587 -31.68 20.78 -50.00
CA GLU A 587 -31.02 21.73 -49.07
C GLU A 587 -31.97 22.32 -48.00
N GLY A 588 -32.88 21.50 -47.47
CA GLY A 588 -33.87 21.92 -46.47
C GLY A 588 -35.15 22.57 -47.03
N VAL A 589 -35.18 22.88 -48.32
CA VAL A 589 -36.36 23.41 -49.03
C VAL A 589 -37.24 22.24 -49.49
N THR A 590 -38.53 22.31 -49.17
CA THR A 590 -39.50 21.22 -49.42
C THR A 590 -40.38 21.53 -50.62
N SER A 591 -40.79 20.52 -51.38
CA SER A 591 -41.81 20.64 -52.41
C SER A 591 -43.13 21.14 -51.80
N ARG A 592 -43.87 21.96 -52.57
CA ARG A 592 -45.15 22.52 -52.10
C ARG A 592 -46.22 21.44 -51.90
N GLU A 593 -46.14 20.37 -52.70
CA GLU A 593 -47.05 19.23 -52.66
C GLU A 593 -46.28 17.93 -52.36
N ALA A 594 -47.01 16.84 -52.15
CA ALA A 594 -46.47 15.49 -51.94
C ALA A 594 -47.16 14.46 -52.84
N ALA A 595 -46.49 13.33 -53.05
CA ALA A 595 -47.18 12.12 -53.48
C ALA A 595 -47.93 11.54 -52.28
N ILE A 596 -49.26 11.49 -52.33
CA ILE A 596 -50.11 11.05 -51.21
C ILE A 596 -50.70 9.66 -51.51
N LEU A 597 -50.73 8.80 -50.50
CA LEU A 597 -51.38 7.49 -50.58
C LEU A 597 -52.90 7.66 -50.55
N ALA A 598 -53.59 7.09 -51.53
CA ALA A 598 -55.03 7.27 -51.69
C ALA A 598 -55.85 6.62 -50.56
N GLU A 599 -55.60 5.34 -50.28
CA GLU A 599 -56.33 4.54 -49.29
C GLU A 599 -55.42 4.14 -48.11
N PRO A 600 -55.95 4.09 -46.87
CA PRO A 600 -55.16 3.71 -45.72
C PRO A 600 -54.87 2.21 -45.69
N LEU A 601 -53.77 1.84 -45.05
CA LEU A 601 -53.44 0.44 -44.76
C LEU A 601 -53.66 0.11 -43.29
N LEU A 602 -54.20 -1.08 -43.02
CA LEU A 602 -54.35 -1.62 -41.67
C LEU A 602 -53.43 -2.84 -41.51
N ARG A 603 -52.40 -2.72 -40.67
CA ARG A 603 -51.59 -3.88 -40.27
C ARG A 603 -52.22 -4.55 -39.06
N ILE A 604 -52.52 -5.84 -39.17
CA ILE A 604 -53.05 -6.67 -38.07
C ILE A 604 -52.00 -7.70 -37.62
N GLU A 605 -52.04 -8.12 -36.36
CA GLU A 605 -51.10 -9.09 -35.81
C GLU A 605 -51.79 -10.02 -34.82
N LYS A 606 -51.38 -11.29 -34.82
CA LYS A 606 -51.77 -12.25 -33.77
C LYS A 606 -51.16 -11.87 -32.42
N VAL A 607 -51.71 -12.42 -31.33
CA VAL A 607 -51.08 -12.27 -30.00
C VAL A 607 -49.69 -12.91 -29.98
N ARG A 608 -48.80 -12.39 -29.14
CA ARG A 608 -47.40 -12.82 -29.01
C ARG A 608 -47.14 -13.38 -27.61
N HIS A 609 -46.06 -14.15 -27.46
CA HIS A 609 -45.53 -14.59 -26.16
C HIS A 609 -46.59 -15.26 -25.28
N VAL A 610 -47.32 -16.22 -25.84
CA VAL A 610 -48.35 -16.93 -25.09
C VAL A 610 -47.67 -17.88 -24.10
N VAL A 611 -47.98 -17.70 -22.82
CA VAL A 611 -47.52 -18.53 -21.69
C VAL A 611 -48.73 -19.24 -21.11
N LYS A 612 -48.57 -20.53 -20.83
CA LYS A 612 -49.59 -21.35 -20.16
C LYS A 612 -49.10 -21.75 -18.77
N TYR A 613 -49.99 -21.70 -17.80
CA TYR A 613 -49.78 -22.19 -16.45
C TYR A 613 -50.93 -23.13 -16.09
N VAL A 614 -50.59 -24.36 -15.69
CA VAL A 614 -51.55 -25.36 -15.25
C VAL A 614 -51.53 -25.46 -13.73
N ALA A 615 -52.70 -25.54 -13.14
CA ALA A 615 -52.89 -25.78 -11.71
C ALA A 615 -54.04 -26.78 -11.50
N ASP A 616 -54.32 -27.07 -10.24
CA ASP A 616 -55.43 -27.93 -9.85
C ASP A 616 -56.77 -27.37 -10.37
N GLY A 617 -57.35 -28.08 -11.35
CA GLY A 617 -58.59 -27.71 -12.04
C GLY A 617 -58.57 -26.39 -12.79
N GLN A 618 -57.39 -25.85 -13.12
CA GLN A 618 -57.25 -24.52 -13.74
C GLN A 618 -56.18 -24.46 -14.82
N VAL A 619 -56.44 -23.63 -15.83
CA VAL A 619 -55.46 -23.20 -16.84
C VAL A 619 -55.45 -21.68 -16.88
N LYS A 620 -54.29 -21.09 -16.62
CA LYS A 620 -54.06 -19.64 -16.78
C LYS A 620 -53.26 -19.42 -18.05
N LEU A 621 -53.75 -18.56 -18.92
CA LEU A 621 -53.09 -18.17 -20.16
C LEU A 621 -52.72 -16.69 -20.05
N HIS A 622 -51.51 -16.35 -20.47
CA HIS A 622 -51.05 -14.97 -20.54
C HIS A 622 -50.40 -14.73 -21.90
N TRP A 623 -50.55 -13.54 -22.48
CA TRP A 623 -49.97 -13.19 -23.78
C TRP A 623 -49.69 -11.71 -23.87
N LYS A 624 -48.93 -11.30 -24.89
CA LYS A 624 -48.75 -9.89 -25.25
C LYS A 624 -49.62 -9.55 -26.44
N VAL A 625 -50.31 -8.41 -26.35
CA VAL A 625 -51.14 -7.88 -27.42
C VAL A 625 -50.66 -6.49 -27.84
N SER A 626 -50.84 -6.18 -29.11
CA SER A 626 -50.51 -4.87 -29.69
C SER A 626 -51.48 -3.79 -29.16
N ALA A 627 -50.98 -2.55 -29.05
CA ALA A 627 -51.67 -1.49 -28.32
C ALA A 627 -53.09 -1.18 -28.84
N ASN A 628 -53.28 -1.23 -30.16
CA ASN A 628 -54.53 -0.86 -30.84
C ASN A 628 -55.40 -2.07 -31.22
N VAL A 629 -55.28 -3.17 -30.49
CA VAL A 629 -56.25 -4.26 -30.60
C VAL A 629 -57.62 -3.77 -30.15
N ALA A 630 -58.68 -4.12 -30.89
CA ALA A 630 -60.04 -3.77 -30.51
C ALA A 630 -60.61 -4.75 -29.48
N GLU A 631 -60.38 -6.05 -29.66
CA GLU A 631 -60.86 -7.11 -28.77
C GLU A 631 -59.93 -8.33 -28.86
N VAL A 632 -59.77 -9.06 -27.76
CA VAL A 632 -59.14 -10.37 -27.74
C VAL A 632 -60.20 -11.40 -27.38
N VAL A 633 -60.22 -12.54 -28.08
CA VAL A 633 -61.16 -13.63 -27.82
C VAL A 633 -60.37 -14.91 -27.58
N VAL A 634 -60.61 -15.55 -26.44
CA VAL A 634 -60.09 -16.89 -26.12
C VAL A 634 -61.26 -17.87 -26.14
N VAL A 635 -61.11 -18.93 -26.91
CA VAL A 635 -62.10 -20.01 -27.01
C VAL A 635 -61.44 -21.35 -26.68
N ARG A 636 -62.15 -22.19 -25.91
CA ARG A 636 -61.76 -23.54 -25.51
C ARG A 636 -62.62 -24.60 -26.21
N SER A 637 -62.02 -25.74 -26.52
CA SER A 637 -62.67 -26.99 -26.88
C SER A 637 -61.93 -28.17 -26.24
N ASP A 638 -62.63 -29.27 -25.95
CA ASP A 638 -62.04 -30.51 -25.44
C ASP A 638 -61.78 -31.56 -26.55
N ARG A 639 -62.02 -31.21 -27.83
CA ARG A 639 -61.85 -32.10 -28.98
C ARG A 639 -60.73 -31.69 -29.92
N ALA A 640 -60.70 -30.41 -30.32
CA ALA A 640 -59.75 -29.88 -31.30
C ALA A 640 -59.64 -28.36 -31.16
N TYR A 641 -58.58 -27.77 -31.74
CA TYR A 641 -58.38 -26.32 -31.75
C TYR A 641 -59.53 -25.57 -32.46
N PRO A 642 -60.19 -24.60 -31.79
CA PRO A 642 -61.13 -23.70 -32.45
C PRO A 642 -60.49 -22.93 -33.61
N ARG A 643 -61.19 -22.78 -34.75
CA ARG A 643 -60.69 -22.13 -35.97
C ARG A 643 -61.18 -20.71 -36.16
N SER A 644 -62.21 -20.29 -35.40
CA SER A 644 -62.75 -18.93 -35.41
C SER A 644 -63.10 -18.44 -34.00
N PRO A 645 -63.21 -17.12 -33.78
CA PRO A 645 -63.68 -16.54 -32.50
C PRO A 645 -65.09 -16.96 -32.05
N GLN A 646 -65.86 -17.61 -32.93
CA GLN A 646 -67.22 -18.08 -32.70
C GLN A 646 -67.31 -19.59 -32.42
N GLU A 647 -66.21 -20.33 -32.54
CA GLU A 647 -66.17 -21.77 -32.35
C GLU A 647 -65.67 -22.13 -30.94
N GLY A 648 -66.40 -22.99 -30.22
CA GLY A 648 -66.04 -23.41 -28.86
C GLY A 648 -66.64 -22.53 -27.75
N GLU A 649 -66.20 -22.78 -26.51
CA GLU A 649 -66.66 -22.06 -25.33
C GLU A 649 -65.74 -20.88 -25.02
N ARG A 650 -66.30 -19.67 -24.84
CA ARG A 650 -65.50 -18.48 -24.52
C ARG A 650 -64.94 -18.56 -23.10
N VAL A 651 -63.63 -18.38 -22.98
CA VAL A 651 -62.95 -18.33 -21.68
C VAL A 651 -62.96 -16.89 -21.16
N PRO A 652 -63.36 -16.64 -19.90
CA PRO A 652 -63.30 -15.31 -19.31
C PRO A 652 -61.88 -14.72 -19.32
N LEU A 653 -61.79 -13.44 -19.69
CA LEU A 653 -60.54 -12.70 -19.68
C LEU A 653 -60.38 -11.92 -18.37
N LEU A 654 -59.14 -11.81 -17.90
CA LEU A 654 -58.71 -10.85 -16.91
C LEU A 654 -57.91 -9.76 -17.63
N GLY A 655 -58.56 -8.67 -18.00
CA GLY A 655 -57.95 -7.64 -18.85
C GLY A 655 -57.83 -8.08 -20.32
N ARG A 656 -56.79 -7.60 -21.02
CA ARG A 656 -56.60 -7.82 -22.48
C ARG A 656 -55.53 -8.86 -22.83
N ASP A 657 -54.84 -9.35 -21.82
CA ASP A 657 -53.60 -10.11 -21.91
C ASP A 657 -53.60 -11.38 -21.05
N GLN A 658 -54.70 -11.68 -20.35
CA GLN A 658 -54.82 -12.87 -19.53
C GLN A 658 -56.20 -13.52 -19.64
N ALA A 659 -56.24 -14.84 -19.57
CA ALA A 659 -57.43 -15.64 -19.33
C ALA A 659 -57.18 -16.63 -18.18
N VAL A 660 -58.21 -16.85 -17.36
CA VAL A 660 -58.19 -17.88 -16.32
C VAL A 660 -59.38 -18.80 -16.53
N ASP A 661 -59.07 -20.01 -16.96
CA ASP A 661 -60.04 -21.07 -17.11
C ASP A 661 -60.05 -21.95 -15.86
N SER A 662 -61.23 -22.16 -15.29
CA SER A 662 -61.43 -22.80 -13.99
C SER A 662 -62.50 -23.89 -14.07
N SER A 663 -62.57 -24.72 -13.03
CA SER A 663 -63.49 -25.87 -12.98
C SER A 663 -63.21 -26.94 -14.04
N LEU A 664 -61.95 -27.06 -14.44
CA LEU A 664 -61.50 -28.08 -15.39
C LEU A 664 -61.24 -29.40 -14.67
N GLN A 665 -61.42 -30.52 -15.37
CA GLN A 665 -60.99 -31.83 -14.89
C GLN A 665 -59.46 -31.96 -15.03
N ASN A 666 -58.79 -32.34 -13.94
CA ASN A 666 -57.36 -32.69 -14.00
C ASN A 666 -57.12 -33.89 -14.92
N GLU A 667 -55.93 -33.96 -15.51
CA GLU A 667 -55.47 -35.02 -16.42
C GLU A 667 -56.22 -35.09 -17.77
N ARG A 668 -57.25 -34.25 -17.98
CA ARG A 668 -57.95 -34.10 -19.25
C ARG A 668 -57.32 -32.98 -20.09
N ARG A 669 -57.09 -33.25 -21.38
CA ARG A 669 -56.52 -32.28 -22.32
C ARG A 669 -57.58 -31.33 -22.88
N TYR A 670 -57.26 -30.05 -22.93
CA TYR A 670 -58.08 -28.99 -23.53
C TYR A 670 -57.29 -28.21 -24.58
N PHE A 671 -57.99 -27.74 -25.61
CA PHE A 671 -57.46 -26.97 -26.74
C PHE A 671 -58.01 -25.55 -26.72
N TYR A 672 -57.13 -24.56 -26.78
CA TYR A 672 -57.45 -23.14 -26.76
C TYR A 672 -56.98 -22.47 -28.05
N THR A 673 -57.74 -21.51 -28.56
CA THR A 673 -57.29 -20.58 -29.61
C THR A 673 -57.54 -19.14 -29.20
N ILE A 674 -56.51 -18.30 -29.34
CA ILE A 674 -56.53 -16.88 -28.97
C ILE A 674 -56.54 -16.02 -30.24
N PHE A 675 -57.59 -15.23 -30.45
CA PHE A 675 -57.75 -14.33 -31.60
C PHE A 675 -57.61 -12.87 -31.19
N ALA A 676 -56.92 -12.07 -32.01
CA ALA A 676 -56.85 -10.62 -31.88
C ALA A 676 -57.68 -9.98 -33.00
N LEU A 677 -58.63 -9.11 -32.62
CA LEU A 677 -59.56 -8.43 -33.52
C LEU A 677 -59.18 -6.96 -33.64
N PHE A 678 -59.22 -6.41 -34.84
CA PHE A 678 -58.87 -5.03 -35.16
C PHE A 678 -59.97 -4.36 -35.97
N LYS A 679 -60.08 -3.02 -35.89
CA LYS A 679 -61.02 -2.24 -36.69
C LYS A 679 -60.29 -1.52 -37.82
N ASP A 680 -60.83 -1.56 -39.03
CA ASP A 680 -60.33 -0.76 -40.14
C ASP A 680 -60.83 0.70 -40.12
N TYR A 681 -60.45 1.46 -41.15
CA TYR A 681 -60.84 2.87 -41.30
C TYR A 681 -62.36 3.08 -41.35
N HIS A 682 -63.13 2.08 -41.83
CA HIS A 682 -64.59 2.12 -41.90
C HIS A 682 -65.27 1.50 -40.68
N GLY A 683 -64.50 1.01 -39.70
CA GLY A 683 -64.98 0.38 -38.48
C GLY A 683 -65.31 -1.11 -38.62
N GLN A 684 -65.02 -1.75 -39.76
CA GLN A 684 -65.21 -3.18 -39.94
C GLN A 684 -64.18 -3.97 -39.11
N VAL A 685 -64.62 -5.06 -38.48
CA VAL A 685 -63.77 -5.88 -37.62
C VAL A 685 -63.07 -6.98 -38.42
N HIS A 686 -61.76 -7.06 -38.29
CA HIS A 686 -60.88 -8.04 -38.93
C HIS A 686 -60.18 -8.89 -37.88
N SER A 687 -60.21 -10.21 -38.02
CA SER A 687 -59.50 -11.14 -37.13
C SER A 687 -58.12 -11.45 -37.68
N ALA A 688 -57.09 -11.31 -36.84
CA ALA A 688 -55.81 -11.93 -37.10
C ALA A 688 -55.91 -13.47 -36.99
N PRO A 689 -54.99 -14.23 -37.59
CA PRO A 689 -54.89 -15.68 -37.36
C PRO A 689 -54.73 -16.01 -35.87
N GLY A 690 -55.47 -17.00 -35.39
CA GLY A 690 -55.46 -17.39 -33.98
C GLY A 690 -54.18 -18.11 -33.53
N VAL A 691 -53.81 -17.97 -32.25
CA VAL A 691 -52.71 -18.73 -31.63
C VAL A 691 -53.28 -19.91 -30.86
N GLN A 692 -52.84 -21.11 -31.23
CA GLN A 692 -53.32 -22.39 -30.71
C GLN A 692 -52.45 -22.88 -29.54
N ILE A 693 -53.08 -23.31 -28.44
CA ILE A 693 -52.44 -23.79 -27.21
C ILE A 693 -53.20 -25.01 -26.68
N GLU A 694 -52.47 -26.06 -26.29
CA GLU A 694 -53.06 -27.19 -25.53
C GLU A 694 -52.57 -27.20 -24.08
N ALA A 695 -53.45 -27.56 -23.16
CA ALA A 695 -53.14 -27.66 -21.73
C ALA A 695 -53.90 -28.81 -21.05
N THR A 696 -53.25 -29.44 -20.09
CA THR A 696 -53.80 -30.51 -19.24
C THR A 696 -53.69 -30.06 -17.79
N PRO A 697 -54.80 -29.64 -17.12
CA PRO A 697 -54.78 -29.21 -15.73
C PRO A 697 -54.27 -30.33 -14.83
N GLN A 698 -53.44 -29.98 -13.83
CA GLN A 698 -52.92 -30.91 -12.84
C GLN A 698 -52.31 -30.16 -11.66
N GLN A 699 -52.21 -30.83 -10.51
CA GLN A 699 -51.58 -30.27 -9.31
C GLN A 699 -50.06 -30.05 -9.53
N PRO A 700 -49.54 -28.83 -9.32
CA PRO A 700 -48.11 -28.52 -9.50
C PRO A 700 -47.23 -29.13 -8.40
N PRO A 701 -45.91 -29.28 -8.64
CA PRO A 701 -44.98 -29.71 -7.61
C PRO A 701 -44.80 -28.67 -6.50
N SER A 702 -44.48 -29.12 -5.29
CA SER A 702 -44.16 -28.23 -4.18
C SER A 702 -42.74 -27.65 -4.34
N PRO A 703 -42.54 -26.33 -4.17
CA PRO A 703 -41.20 -25.73 -4.18
C PRO A 703 -40.32 -26.23 -3.03
N ILE A 704 -39.01 -26.19 -3.23
CA ILE A 704 -38.02 -26.60 -2.21
C ILE A 704 -37.73 -25.41 -1.29
N ALA A 705 -38.05 -25.55 -0.01
CA ALA A 705 -37.91 -24.46 0.96
C ALA A 705 -36.53 -24.36 1.61
N GLU A 706 -35.75 -25.45 1.67
CA GLU A 706 -34.49 -25.48 2.43
C GLU A 706 -33.41 -26.26 1.67
N LEU A 707 -32.16 -25.76 1.74
CA LEU A 707 -30.95 -26.41 1.22
C LEU A 707 -29.94 -26.66 2.35
N THR A 708 -29.30 -27.83 2.33
CA THR A 708 -28.15 -28.11 3.20
C THR A 708 -26.86 -27.84 2.43
N ILE A 709 -26.03 -26.88 2.87
CA ILE A 709 -24.74 -26.56 2.22
C ILE A 709 -23.58 -26.91 3.17
N ALA A 710 -22.80 -27.92 2.82
CA ALA A 710 -21.56 -28.28 3.53
C ALA A 710 -20.34 -27.91 2.67
N ALA A 711 -19.29 -27.33 3.27
CA ALA A 711 -18.11 -26.87 2.55
C ALA A 711 -16.84 -27.61 3.00
N SER A 712 -15.95 -27.95 2.06
CA SER A 712 -14.64 -28.57 2.33
C SER A 712 -13.55 -27.99 1.42
N GLY A 713 -12.29 -28.14 1.82
CA GLY A 713 -11.14 -27.61 1.08
C GLY A 713 -10.89 -26.10 1.28
N PRO A 714 -9.79 -25.55 0.75
CA PRO A 714 -9.41 -24.13 0.91
C PRO A 714 -10.31 -23.19 0.08
N PRO A 715 -10.47 -21.90 0.45
CA PRO A 715 -11.35 -20.94 -0.25
C PRO A 715 -11.09 -20.78 -1.76
N GLN A 716 -9.83 -20.94 -2.18
CA GLN A 716 -9.40 -20.84 -3.58
C GLN A 716 -9.80 -22.05 -4.44
N ASN A 717 -10.22 -23.15 -3.81
CA ASN A 717 -10.69 -24.37 -4.46
C ASN A 717 -11.70 -25.08 -3.54
N ARG A 718 -12.75 -24.35 -3.15
CA ARG A 718 -13.71 -24.82 -2.15
C ARG A 718 -14.73 -25.74 -2.81
N GLN A 719 -14.93 -26.91 -2.24
CA GLN A 719 -15.92 -27.89 -2.66
C GLN A 719 -17.15 -27.75 -1.77
N LEU A 720 -18.30 -27.47 -2.37
CA LEU A 720 -19.60 -27.40 -1.71
C LEU A 720 -20.38 -28.68 -1.99
N GLU A 721 -20.98 -29.26 -0.97
CA GLU A 721 -21.95 -30.35 -1.08
C GLU A 721 -23.32 -29.78 -0.68
N ILE A 722 -24.20 -29.63 -1.67
CA ILE A 722 -25.51 -28.99 -1.55
C ILE A 722 -26.59 -30.05 -1.66
N GLY A 723 -27.46 -30.19 -0.66
CA GLY A 723 -28.51 -31.21 -0.60
C GLY A 723 -29.92 -30.62 -0.42
N TRP A 724 -30.94 -31.37 -0.84
CA TRP A 724 -32.35 -31.01 -0.74
C TRP A 724 -33.27 -32.24 -0.61
N THR A 725 -34.54 -31.99 -0.28
CA THR A 725 -35.60 -33.00 -0.31
C THR A 725 -36.17 -33.16 -1.71
N THR A 726 -36.18 -34.38 -2.25
CA THR A 726 -36.72 -34.67 -3.58
C THR A 726 -38.24 -34.43 -3.63
N PRO A 727 -38.75 -33.60 -4.56
CA PRO A 727 -40.19 -33.36 -4.72
C PRO A 727 -40.90 -34.59 -5.32
N ALA A 728 -42.21 -34.71 -5.10
CA ALA A 728 -43.01 -35.82 -5.62
C ALA A 728 -43.15 -35.83 -7.16
N LYS A 729 -42.98 -34.67 -7.80
CA LYS A 729 -43.06 -34.48 -9.25
C LYS A 729 -42.03 -33.44 -9.69
N GLY A 730 -41.55 -33.58 -10.93
CA GLY A 730 -40.61 -32.65 -11.55
C GLY A 730 -39.14 -32.90 -11.18
N ASP A 731 -38.24 -32.32 -11.96
CA ASP A 731 -36.79 -32.46 -11.81
C ASP A 731 -36.21 -31.25 -11.06
N VAL A 732 -35.28 -31.48 -10.14
CA VAL A 732 -34.66 -30.38 -9.39
C VAL A 732 -33.43 -29.86 -10.12
N VAL A 733 -33.34 -28.54 -10.26
CA VAL A 733 -32.14 -27.83 -10.70
C VAL A 733 -31.79 -26.75 -9.68
N LEU A 734 -30.49 -26.48 -9.52
CA LEU A 734 -30.03 -25.33 -8.75
C LEU A 734 -29.63 -24.20 -9.69
N LEU A 735 -30.13 -23.00 -9.43
CA LEU A 735 -29.65 -21.79 -10.07
C LEU A 735 -28.58 -21.16 -9.17
N LYS A 736 -27.38 -20.98 -9.73
CA LYS A 736 -26.23 -20.33 -9.10
C LYS A 736 -26.08 -18.91 -9.64
N ALA A 737 -26.05 -17.92 -8.73
CA ALA A 737 -25.84 -16.52 -9.07
C ALA A 737 -24.79 -15.86 -8.16
N SER A 738 -24.14 -14.80 -8.64
CA SER A 738 -23.20 -13.98 -7.85
C SER A 738 -23.86 -12.77 -7.16
N LYS A 739 -25.16 -12.58 -7.40
CA LYS A 739 -26.02 -11.55 -6.80
C LYS A 739 -27.39 -12.16 -6.46
N PRO A 740 -28.15 -11.57 -5.52
CA PRO A 740 -29.52 -12.01 -5.25
C PRO A 740 -30.35 -12.01 -6.53
N THR A 741 -31.11 -13.08 -6.76
CA THR A 741 -31.93 -13.22 -7.98
C THR A 741 -33.19 -12.36 -7.94
N GLY A 742 -33.66 -12.00 -6.74
CA GLY A 742 -34.90 -11.27 -6.53
C GLY A 742 -36.16 -12.12 -6.78
N LEU A 743 -36.02 -13.43 -6.94
CA LEU A 743 -37.14 -14.34 -7.15
C LEU A 743 -37.74 -14.80 -5.82
N GLU A 744 -39.06 -14.75 -5.71
CA GLU A 744 -39.78 -15.13 -4.50
C GLU A 744 -40.09 -16.63 -4.44
N LEU A 745 -40.08 -17.19 -3.23
CA LEU A 745 -40.51 -18.56 -2.97
C LEU A 745 -41.95 -18.77 -3.47
N GLY A 746 -42.15 -19.81 -4.28
CA GLY A 746 -43.43 -20.14 -4.89
C GLY A 746 -43.71 -19.43 -6.21
N ALA A 747 -42.86 -18.51 -6.65
CA ALA A 747 -42.96 -17.94 -7.98
C ALA A 747 -42.85 -19.03 -9.06
N VAL A 748 -43.50 -18.82 -10.20
CA VAL A 748 -43.49 -19.76 -11.32
C VAL A 748 -43.02 -19.06 -12.58
N ILE A 749 -41.93 -19.56 -13.16
CA ILE A 749 -41.23 -18.90 -14.27
C ILE A 749 -41.09 -19.88 -15.42
N PRO A 750 -41.25 -19.46 -16.69
CA PRO A 750 -40.94 -20.32 -17.84
C PRO A 750 -39.50 -20.84 -17.75
N GLN A 751 -39.29 -22.15 -17.96
CA GLN A 751 -37.97 -22.78 -17.83
C GLN A 751 -36.88 -22.08 -18.66
N GLN A 752 -37.23 -21.63 -19.87
CA GLN A 752 -36.31 -20.91 -20.76
C GLN A 752 -35.84 -19.54 -20.21
N ASP A 753 -36.60 -18.94 -19.30
CA ASP A 753 -36.29 -17.63 -18.73
C ASP A 753 -35.39 -17.72 -17.49
N LEU A 754 -35.21 -18.92 -16.92
CA LEU A 754 -34.40 -19.13 -15.72
C LEU A 754 -32.93 -18.73 -15.92
N LEU A 755 -32.38 -18.93 -17.13
CA LEU A 755 -31.01 -18.54 -17.47
C LEU A 755 -30.74 -17.04 -17.38
N LYS A 756 -31.79 -16.20 -17.32
CA LYS A 756 -31.64 -14.74 -17.11
C LYS A 756 -31.18 -14.39 -15.69
N TYR A 757 -31.39 -15.29 -14.73
CA TYR A 757 -31.14 -15.03 -13.31
C TYR A 757 -29.84 -15.67 -12.80
N GLY A 758 -29.25 -16.60 -13.57
CA GLY A 758 -27.99 -17.24 -13.19
C GLY A 758 -27.69 -18.48 -14.02
N THR A 759 -26.70 -19.24 -13.57
CA THR A 759 -26.27 -20.49 -14.20
C THR A 759 -27.03 -21.65 -13.61
N LEU A 760 -27.70 -22.44 -14.45
CA LEU A 760 -28.38 -23.66 -14.02
C LEU A 760 -27.38 -24.81 -13.88
N VAL A 761 -27.44 -25.50 -12.75
CA VAL A 761 -26.69 -26.71 -12.46
C VAL A 761 -27.71 -27.83 -12.21
N SER A 762 -27.70 -28.83 -13.08
CA SER A 762 -28.58 -29.99 -12.98
C SER A 762 -27.86 -31.16 -12.31
N THR A 763 -28.62 -31.99 -11.60
CA THR A 763 -28.16 -33.27 -11.07
C THR A 763 -29.32 -34.26 -11.06
N THR A 764 -29.04 -35.55 -11.16
CA THR A 764 -30.03 -36.63 -11.02
C THR A 764 -30.14 -37.14 -9.59
N MET A 765 -29.34 -36.60 -8.66
CA MET A 765 -29.31 -36.98 -7.24
C MET A 765 -29.99 -35.93 -6.37
N ASN A 766 -30.30 -36.28 -5.12
CA ASN A 766 -30.79 -35.34 -4.09
C ASN A 766 -29.69 -34.43 -3.51
N HIS A 767 -28.50 -34.44 -4.12
CA HIS A 767 -27.37 -33.61 -3.76
C HIS A 767 -26.53 -33.25 -4.99
N LEU A 768 -25.82 -32.13 -4.90
CA LEU A 768 -24.91 -31.59 -5.90
C LEU A 768 -23.56 -31.29 -5.25
N ARG A 769 -22.47 -31.61 -5.95
CA ARG A 769 -21.15 -31.09 -5.61
C ARG A 769 -20.79 -29.94 -6.53
N GLU A 770 -20.51 -28.78 -5.95
CA GLU A 770 -20.22 -27.56 -6.67
C GLU A 770 -18.87 -26.98 -6.23
N ARG A 771 -18.06 -26.57 -7.21
CA ARG A 771 -16.75 -25.97 -6.93
C ARG A 771 -16.84 -24.44 -6.98
N VAL A 772 -16.28 -23.80 -5.96
CA VAL A 772 -16.17 -22.35 -5.82
C VAL A 772 -14.70 -21.96 -5.83
N GLU A 773 -14.29 -21.21 -6.86
CA GLU A 773 -12.88 -20.84 -7.09
C GLU A 773 -12.60 -19.36 -6.77
N GLN A 774 -13.64 -18.54 -6.69
CA GLN A 774 -13.52 -17.10 -6.45
C GLN A 774 -14.12 -16.73 -5.10
N LEU A 775 -13.47 -15.80 -4.42
CA LEU A 775 -14.00 -15.17 -3.22
C LEU A 775 -15.22 -14.31 -3.58
N GLY A 776 -16.23 -14.27 -2.70
CA GLY A 776 -17.45 -13.48 -2.90
C GLY A 776 -18.73 -14.22 -2.53
N PHE A 777 -19.85 -13.67 -3.01
CA PHE A 777 -21.19 -14.21 -2.77
C PHE A 777 -21.59 -15.23 -3.81
N TYR A 778 -22.26 -16.28 -3.33
CA TYR A 778 -22.94 -17.25 -4.14
C TYR A 778 -24.36 -17.41 -3.61
N TYR A 779 -25.34 -17.23 -4.49
CA TYR A 779 -26.74 -17.46 -4.21
C TYR A 779 -27.15 -18.74 -4.92
N PHE A 780 -27.69 -19.69 -4.16
CA PHE A 780 -28.19 -20.96 -4.65
C PHE A 780 -29.71 -20.97 -4.49
N LEU A 781 -30.41 -21.08 -5.60
CA LEU A 781 -31.86 -21.09 -5.66
C LEU A 781 -32.33 -22.45 -6.20
N PRO A 782 -33.02 -23.29 -5.41
CA PRO A 782 -33.56 -24.54 -5.90
C PRO A 782 -34.83 -24.31 -6.70
N ILE A 783 -34.95 -25.01 -7.83
CA ILE A 783 -36.06 -24.87 -8.76
C ILE A 783 -36.52 -26.26 -9.15
N VAL A 784 -37.83 -26.51 -9.04
CA VAL A 784 -38.44 -27.75 -9.55
C VAL A 784 -38.96 -27.49 -10.96
N LEU A 785 -38.45 -28.22 -11.95
CA LEU A 785 -38.87 -28.13 -13.35
C LEU A 785 -40.00 -29.11 -13.62
N PHE A 786 -41.12 -28.61 -14.13
CA PHE A 786 -42.29 -29.43 -14.45
C PHE A 786 -43.12 -28.77 -15.56
N GLU A 787 -43.46 -29.52 -16.62
CA GLU A 787 -44.24 -29.05 -17.79
C GLU A 787 -43.70 -27.74 -18.42
N GLY A 788 -42.37 -27.60 -18.51
CA GLY A 788 -41.72 -26.42 -19.08
C GLY A 788 -41.73 -25.17 -18.18
N MET A 789 -42.13 -25.31 -16.92
CA MET A 789 -42.12 -24.25 -15.91
C MET A 789 -41.15 -24.60 -14.77
N GLY A 790 -40.52 -23.59 -14.19
CA GLY A 790 -39.70 -23.68 -12.98
C GLY A 790 -40.47 -23.12 -11.78
N TYR A 791 -40.64 -23.95 -10.76
CA TYR A 791 -41.27 -23.61 -9.49
C TYR A 791 -40.17 -23.23 -8.49
N ILE A 792 -40.14 -21.94 -8.14
CA ILE A 792 -39.03 -21.32 -7.43
C ILE A 792 -39.08 -21.66 -5.94
N GLY A 793 -38.00 -22.26 -5.44
CA GLY A 793 -37.76 -22.51 -4.03
C GLY A 793 -37.18 -21.29 -3.29
N LYS A 794 -36.69 -21.49 -2.06
CA LYS A 794 -36.11 -20.41 -1.26
C LYS A 794 -34.64 -20.17 -1.62
N GLU A 795 -34.24 -18.92 -1.82
CA GLU A 795 -32.86 -18.56 -2.09
C GLU A 795 -31.97 -18.77 -0.84
N HIS A 796 -30.80 -19.36 -1.04
CA HIS A 796 -29.81 -19.58 0.01
C HIS A 796 -28.49 -18.91 -0.34
N GLN A 797 -27.98 -18.09 0.58
CA GLN A 797 -26.72 -17.37 0.41
C GLN A 797 -25.56 -18.16 1.02
N TYR A 798 -24.45 -18.21 0.28
CA TYR A 798 -23.17 -18.75 0.70
C TYR A 798 -22.06 -17.71 0.45
N VAL A 799 -21.13 -17.56 1.42
CA VAL A 799 -20.10 -16.52 1.41
C VAL A 799 -18.71 -17.18 1.43
N CYS A 800 -17.89 -16.91 0.41
CA CYS A 800 -16.52 -17.44 0.29
C CYS A 800 -15.49 -16.34 0.57
N VAL A 801 -14.79 -16.39 1.71
CA VAL A 801 -13.78 -15.39 2.15
C VAL A 801 -12.52 -16.10 2.63
N ASP A 802 -11.36 -15.48 2.45
CA ASP A 802 -10.08 -15.97 2.99
C ASP A 802 -10.00 -15.79 4.50
N ASP A 803 -9.64 -16.87 5.20
CA ASP A 803 -9.22 -16.85 6.60
C ASP A 803 -7.81 -16.22 6.73
N VAL A 804 -7.44 -15.75 7.94
CA VAL A 804 -6.03 -15.37 8.19
C VAL A 804 -5.14 -16.62 8.09
N SER A 805 -3.87 -16.42 7.72
CA SER A 805 -2.90 -17.51 7.68
C SER A 805 -1.82 -17.37 8.76
N GLU A 806 -1.10 -18.46 9.00
CA GLU A 806 0.06 -18.46 9.91
C GLU A 806 -0.26 -17.98 11.34
N LEU A 807 -1.47 -18.27 11.88
CA LEU A 807 -1.77 -17.95 13.27
C LEU A 807 -0.79 -18.68 14.20
N ALA A 808 0.04 -17.91 14.89
CA ALA A 808 0.97 -18.34 15.89
C ALA A 808 0.55 -17.78 17.25
N VAL A 809 0.71 -18.58 18.30
CA VAL A 809 0.46 -18.15 19.68
C VAL A 809 1.71 -18.40 20.51
N GLN A 810 2.19 -17.36 21.17
CA GLN A 810 3.32 -17.41 22.08
C GLN A 810 2.86 -17.15 23.51
N HIS A 811 3.20 -18.04 24.44
CA HIS A 811 2.88 -17.88 25.85
C HIS A 811 3.96 -17.06 26.58
N LEU A 812 3.60 -15.86 27.07
CA LEU A 812 4.51 -14.94 27.77
C LEU A 812 4.32 -14.96 29.30
N GLY A 813 3.52 -15.90 29.83
CA GLY A 813 3.15 -16.00 31.25
C GLY A 813 2.07 -14.99 31.65
N HIS A 814 2.24 -13.72 31.30
CA HIS A 814 1.28 -12.64 31.60
C HIS A 814 0.29 -12.36 30.47
N ALA A 815 0.53 -12.92 29.27
CA ALA A 815 -0.32 -12.79 28.09
C ALA A 815 -0.13 -13.99 27.14
N LEU A 816 -1.15 -14.29 26.34
CA LEU A 816 -1.01 -15.06 25.11
C LEU A 816 -0.85 -14.09 23.95
N ARG A 817 0.31 -14.10 23.29
CA ARG A 817 0.60 -13.25 22.15
C ARG A 817 0.24 -13.95 20.85
N LEU A 818 -0.70 -13.38 20.12
CA LEU A 818 -1.18 -13.87 18.84
C LEU A 818 -0.51 -13.09 17.72
N GLN A 819 -0.01 -13.80 16.72
CA GLN A 819 0.49 -13.23 15.48
C GLN A 819 -0.08 -14.01 14.30
N TRP A 820 -0.44 -13.31 13.23
CA TRP A 820 -0.94 -13.94 12.01
C TRP A 820 -0.59 -13.08 10.79
N ARG A 821 -0.79 -13.67 9.62
CA ARG A 821 -0.69 -12.99 8.34
C ARG A 821 -2.09 -12.64 7.83
N TRP A 822 -2.26 -11.36 7.52
CA TRP A 822 -3.52 -10.80 7.01
C TRP A 822 -3.74 -11.19 5.55
N PRO A 823 -4.98 -11.55 5.15
CA PRO A 823 -5.33 -11.62 3.74
C PRO A 823 -5.18 -10.25 3.06
N PRO A 824 -4.80 -10.18 1.77
CA PRO A 824 -4.47 -8.92 1.09
C PRO A 824 -5.56 -7.84 1.18
N ALA A 825 -6.84 -8.22 1.06
CA ALA A 825 -7.99 -7.32 1.07
C ALA A 825 -8.62 -7.11 2.47
N CYS A 826 -8.10 -7.78 3.50
CA CYS A 826 -8.65 -7.75 4.85
C CYS A 826 -8.11 -6.53 5.63
N GLN A 827 -9.02 -5.73 6.18
CA GLN A 827 -8.71 -4.54 6.99
C GLN A 827 -9.14 -4.68 8.45
N GLU A 828 -9.88 -5.73 8.77
CA GLU A 828 -10.46 -5.98 10.08
C GLU A 828 -10.50 -7.48 10.35
N VAL A 829 -10.22 -7.90 11.59
CA VAL A 829 -10.44 -9.27 12.04
C VAL A 829 -11.27 -9.27 13.32
N LEU A 830 -11.92 -10.40 13.57
CA LEU A 830 -12.54 -10.72 14.85
C LEU A 830 -11.75 -11.87 15.48
N VAL A 831 -11.11 -11.61 16.61
CA VAL A 831 -10.42 -12.63 17.41
C VAL A 831 -11.43 -13.19 18.41
N ALA A 832 -11.71 -14.49 18.35
CA ALA A 832 -12.59 -15.15 19.30
C ALA A 832 -11.86 -16.25 20.07
N TRP A 833 -12.21 -16.44 21.34
CA TRP A 833 -11.75 -17.59 22.11
C TRP A 833 -12.78 -18.11 23.12
N ASN A 834 -12.69 -19.41 23.41
CA ASN A 834 -13.46 -20.11 24.42
C ASN A 834 -12.55 -21.14 25.13
N HIS A 835 -12.96 -21.64 26.30
CA HIS A 835 -12.21 -22.59 27.11
C HIS A 835 -12.64 -24.05 26.95
N GLN A 836 -13.75 -24.33 26.28
CA GLN A 836 -14.31 -25.68 26.16
C GLN A 836 -14.32 -26.20 24.72
N GLU A 837 -14.61 -25.33 23.75
CA GLU A 837 -14.77 -25.72 22.34
C GLU A 837 -14.39 -24.59 21.38
N TRP A 838 -14.36 -24.89 20.09
CA TRP A 838 -14.06 -23.89 19.05
C TRP A 838 -15.14 -22.80 18.99
N PRO A 839 -14.79 -21.52 19.20
CA PRO A 839 -15.77 -20.44 19.26
C PRO A 839 -16.40 -20.15 17.91
N THR A 840 -17.66 -19.73 17.90
CA THR A 840 -18.26 -18.99 16.79
C THR A 840 -18.62 -17.56 17.24
N PRO A 841 -18.65 -16.56 16.33
CA PRO A 841 -18.82 -15.16 16.72
C PRO A 841 -20.14 -14.84 17.43
N GLN A 842 -21.18 -15.66 17.24
CA GLN A 842 -22.51 -15.46 17.85
C GLN A 842 -22.80 -16.41 19.02
N GLN A 843 -21.86 -17.27 19.41
CA GLN A 843 -22.11 -18.29 20.44
C GLN A 843 -22.01 -17.73 21.87
N PRO A 844 -22.96 -18.08 22.76
CA PRO A 844 -22.87 -17.77 24.19
C PRO A 844 -21.60 -18.37 24.84
N GLY A 845 -20.83 -17.57 25.58
CA GLY A 845 -19.59 -17.99 26.24
C GLY A 845 -18.31 -17.83 25.40
N SER A 846 -18.44 -17.45 24.13
CA SER A 846 -17.33 -17.00 23.29
C SER A 846 -16.94 -15.57 23.64
N ILE A 847 -15.66 -15.31 23.92
CA ILE A 847 -15.14 -13.95 24.08
C ILE A 847 -14.63 -13.49 22.73
N THR A 848 -15.04 -12.30 22.29
CA THR A 848 -14.70 -11.76 20.97
C THR A 848 -14.15 -10.35 21.06
N ASP A 849 -13.03 -10.10 20.40
CA ASP A 849 -12.45 -8.77 20.22
C ASP A 849 -12.30 -8.44 18.74
N THR A 850 -12.65 -7.22 18.38
CA THR A 850 -12.50 -6.69 17.01
C THR A 850 -11.21 -5.90 16.91
N LEU A 851 -10.42 -6.18 15.87
CA LEU A 851 -9.12 -5.52 15.65
C LEU A 851 -8.99 -5.08 14.20
N THR A 852 -8.63 -3.82 14.00
CA THR A 852 -8.30 -3.31 12.66
C THR A 852 -6.84 -3.59 12.31
N ARG A 853 -6.55 -3.73 11.02
CA ARG A 853 -5.19 -3.93 10.51
C ARG A 853 -4.26 -2.81 10.95
N ALA A 854 -4.72 -1.56 10.92
CA ALA A 854 -3.95 -0.41 11.38
C ALA A 854 -3.55 -0.52 12.88
N GLN A 855 -4.45 -1.02 13.74
CA GLN A 855 -4.14 -1.25 15.16
C GLN A 855 -3.12 -2.37 15.36
N TYR A 856 -3.23 -3.44 14.56
CA TYR A 856 -2.28 -4.55 14.61
C TYR A 856 -0.90 -4.14 14.09
N ASP A 857 -0.82 -3.46 12.94
CA ASP A 857 0.43 -3.05 12.29
C ASP A 857 1.28 -2.11 13.17
N LEU A 858 0.65 -1.34 14.06
CA LEU A 858 1.34 -0.51 15.06
C LEU A 858 2.14 -1.32 16.09
N ARG A 859 1.72 -2.56 16.39
CA ARG A 859 2.32 -3.42 17.44
C ARG A 859 3.01 -4.66 16.87
N GLY A 860 2.53 -5.18 15.75
CA GLY A 860 2.94 -6.43 15.12
C GLY A 860 2.39 -7.70 15.80
N TYR A 861 1.46 -7.56 16.76
CA TYR A 861 0.83 -8.65 17.51
C TYR A 861 -0.44 -8.18 18.24
N TYR A 862 -1.23 -9.14 18.73
CA TYR A 862 -2.35 -8.93 19.64
C TYR A 862 -2.21 -9.82 20.88
N ASP A 863 -2.44 -9.29 22.08
CA ASP A 863 -2.24 -10.01 23.34
C ASP A 863 -3.59 -10.28 24.04
N ILE A 864 -3.90 -11.54 24.33
CA ILE A 864 -4.92 -11.91 25.32
C ILE A 864 -4.27 -11.79 26.70
N ALA A 865 -4.63 -10.76 27.44
CA ALA A 865 -4.01 -10.43 28.73
C ALA A 865 -4.48 -11.34 29.87
N LYS A 866 -3.56 -11.63 30.81
CA LYS A 866 -3.82 -12.38 32.06
C LYS A 866 -4.53 -13.73 31.82
N PRO A 867 -3.93 -14.66 31.04
CA PRO A 867 -4.59 -15.91 30.72
C PRO A 867 -4.76 -16.79 31.97
N THR A 868 -5.93 -17.40 32.12
CA THR A 868 -6.26 -18.36 33.18
C THR A 868 -5.69 -19.75 32.86
N GLN A 869 -5.46 -20.59 33.87
CA GLN A 869 -4.85 -21.94 33.71
C GLN A 869 -5.88 -22.97 33.20
N VAL A 870 -6.39 -22.75 31.99
CA VAL A 870 -7.37 -23.59 31.30
C VAL A 870 -6.98 -23.69 29.82
N ASP A 871 -7.67 -24.53 29.06
CA ASP A 871 -7.52 -24.55 27.62
C ASP A 871 -8.08 -23.27 26.99
N TYR A 872 -7.51 -22.89 25.85
CA TYR A 872 -7.96 -21.80 24.99
C TYR A 872 -8.12 -22.34 23.58
N TYR A 873 -9.32 -22.25 23.04
CA TYR A 873 -9.65 -22.51 21.64
C TYR A 873 -9.80 -21.16 20.96
N ILE A 874 -8.79 -20.74 20.20
CA ILE A 874 -8.67 -19.41 19.62
C ILE A 874 -8.92 -19.49 18.10
N ILE A 875 -9.74 -18.59 17.57
CA ILE A 875 -9.94 -18.41 16.13
C ILE A 875 -9.82 -16.92 15.78
N VAL A 876 -9.11 -16.62 14.69
CA VAL A 876 -9.06 -15.28 14.13
C VAL A 876 -9.83 -15.27 12.81
N PHE A 877 -10.99 -14.63 12.81
CA PHE A 877 -11.85 -14.52 11.64
C PHE A 877 -11.49 -13.26 10.85
N SER A 878 -11.23 -13.40 9.55
CA SER A 878 -11.18 -12.25 8.65
C SER A 878 -12.54 -11.58 8.55
N VAL A 879 -12.56 -10.25 8.56
CA VAL A 879 -13.76 -9.46 8.33
C VAL A 879 -13.56 -8.60 7.09
N ILE A 880 -14.44 -8.79 6.11
CA ILE A 880 -14.50 -7.93 4.92
C ILE A 880 -15.77 -7.08 4.97
N SER A 881 -15.67 -5.83 4.52
CA SER A 881 -16.81 -4.95 4.38
C SER A 881 -17.09 -4.72 2.90
N GLN A 882 -18.30 -5.05 2.45
CA GLN A 882 -18.76 -4.77 1.09
C GLN A 882 -20.12 -4.08 1.15
N GLU A 883 -20.25 -2.95 0.47
CA GLU A 883 -21.50 -2.14 0.44
C GLU A 883 -22.05 -1.76 1.82
N GLY A 884 -21.16 -1.60 2.82
CA GLY A 884 -21.54 -1.21 4.19
C GLY A 884 -21.96 -2.36 5.10
N GLN A 885 -21.96 -3.61 4.61
CA GLN A 885 -22.21 -4.80 5.43
C GLN A 885 -20.89 -5.52 5.77
N ARG A 886 -20.77 -6.02 7.01
CA ARG A 886 -19.61 -6.78 7.51
C ARG A 886 -19.85 -8.28 7.31
N PHE A 887 -18.87 -8.97 6.74
CA PHE A 887 -18.89 -10.41 6.51
C PHE A 887 -17.71 -11.06 7.22
N VAL A 888 -17.99 -12.08 8.00
CA VAL A 888 -17.01 -12.79 8.82
C VAL A 888 -16.66 -14.11 8.11
N ALA A 889 -15.38 -14.39 7.94
CA ALA A 889 -14.91 -15.65 7.36
C ALA A 889 -15.31 -16.85 8.23
N SER A 890 -15.16 -18.08 7.72
CA SER A 890 -15.60 -19.27 8.44
C SER A 890 -14.68 -19.63 9.62
N GLY A 891 -13.41 -19.22 9.61
CA GLY A 891 -12.42 -19.53 10.66
C GLY A 891 -12.12 -21.02 10.80
N GLN A 892 -12.51 -21.84 9.81
CA GLN A 892 -12.40 -23.30 9.87
C GLN A 892 -11.06 -23.81 9.37
N THR A 893 -10.26 -22.97 8.70
CA THR A 893 -8.93 -23.37 8.25
C THR A 893 -8.00 -23.64 9.43
N PRO A 894 -7.11 -24.65 9.33
CA PRO A 894 -6.12 -24.93 10.36
C PRO A 894 -5.22 -23.73 10.70
N ASP A 895 -5.00 -22.82 9.74
CA ASP A 895 -4.10 -21.68 9.91
C ASP A 895 -4.73 -20.47 10.62
N ALA A 896 -6.05 -20.43 10.75
CA ALA A 896 -6.78 -19.38 11.47
C ALA A 896 -7.19 -19.77 12.89
N ARG A 897 -6.90 -21.01 13.31
CA ARG A 897 -7.28 -21.51 14.64
C ARG A 897 -6.13 -22.17 15.40
N ARG A 898 -6.08 -21.95 16.70
CA ARG A 898 -5.07 -22.54 17.60
C ARG A 898 -5.72 -22.94 18.92
N ARG A 899 -5.41 -24.16 19.37
CA ARG A 899 -5.68 -24.60 20.73
C ARG A 899 -4.42 -24.41 21.56
N VAL A 900 -4.54 -23.74 22.69
CA VAL A 900 -3.44 -23.53 23.64
C VAL A 900 -3.86 -24.13 24.98
N THR A 901 -3.10 -25.09 25.48
CA THR A 901 -3.35 -25.73 26.77
C THR A 901 -2.48 -25.07 27.82
N LEU A 902 -3.10 -24.39 28.79
CA LEU A 902 -2.41 -23.73 29.92
C LEU A 902 -2.62 -24.47 31.24
N LEU A 903 -2.99 -25.75 31.20
CA LEU A 903 -3.03 -26.60 32.38
C LEU A 903 -1.61 -26.81 32.92
N SER A 904 -1.46 -26.86 34.26
CA SER A 904 -0.18 -27.15 34.91
C SER A 904 0.41 -28.47 34.38
N ARG A 905 1.61 -28.42 33.81
CA ARG A 905 2.31 -29.60 33.26
C ARG A 905 2.34 -30.74 34.28
N LEU A 906 1.86 -31.93 33.90
CA LEU A 906 2.05 -33.13 34.72
C LEU A 906 3.53 -33.53 34.64
N THR A 907 4.21 -33.58 35.78
CA THR A 907 5.59 -34.09 35.87
C THR A 907 5.56 -35.49 36.47
N LEU A 908 6.15 -36.44 35.77
CA LEU A 908 6.20 -37.86 36.13
C LEU A 908 7.63 -38.23 36.52
N ASP A 909 7.84 -38.54 37.79
CA ASP A 909 9.08 -39.16 38.28
C ASP A 909 8.80 -40.65 38.51
N TYR A 910 9.62 -41.56 37.97
CA TYR A 910 9.39 -43.00 38.15
C TYR A 910 10.64 -43.76 38.60
N GLU A 911 10.40 -44.90 39.25
CA GLU A 911 11.42 -45.84 39.69
C GLU A 911 10.90 -47.27 39.55
N ILE A 912 11.79 -48.21 39.23
CA ILE A 912 11.45 -49.63 39.11
C ILE A 912 12.13 -50.36 40.27
N LYS A 913 11.33 -51.02 41.13
CA LYS A 913 11.81 -51.72 42.32
C LYS A 913 11.49 -53.21 42.25
N LYS A 914 12.33 -54.01 42.88
CA LYS A 914 12.03 -55.43 43.16
C LYS A 914 11.18 -55.51 44.41
N ALA A 915 10.03 -56.18 44.35
CA ALA A 915 9.18 -56.37 45.52
C ALA A 915 9.90 -57.25 46.57
N TRP A 916 9.84 -56.87 47.85
CA TRP A 916 10.59 -57.54 48.93
C TRP A 916 10.13 -58.99 49.20
N LEU A 917 8.89 -59.34 48.81
CA LEU A 917 8.27 -60.64 49.03
C LEU A 917 8.00 -61.44 47.74
N SER A 918 8.33 -60.91 46.55
CA SER A 918 8.12 -61.61 45.27
C SER A 918 9.27 -61.39 44.28
N LYS A 919 9.52 -62.32 43.35
CA LYS A 919 10.48 -62.11 42.24
C LYS A 919 9.97 -61.13 41.17
N LYS A 920 8.91 -60.35 41.43
CA LYS A 920 8.31 -59.43 40.45
C LYS A 920 8.86 -58.02 40.62
N LEU A 921 8.93 -57.30 39.52
CA LEU A 921 9.26 -55.87 39.49
C LEU A 921 7.98 -55.05 39.67
N THR A 922 8.13 -53.86 40.24
CA THR A 922 7.07 -52.89 40.49
C THR A 922 7.48 -51.54 39.92
N LEU A 923 6.56 -50.89 39.20
CA LEU A 923 6.73 -49.53 38.71
C LEU A 923 6.12 -48.56 39.71
N HIS A 924 6.96 -47.73 40.30
CA HIS A 924 6.57 -46.64 41.18
C HIS A 924 6.55 -45.34 40.38
N LEU A 925 5.41 -44.65 40.36
CA LEU A 925 5.20 -43.43 39.60
C LEU A 925 4.74 -42.31 40.54
N THR A 926 5.51 -41.23 40.62
CA THR A 926 5.15 -40.02 41.36
C THR A 926 4.69 -38.96 40.37
N VAL A 927 3.44 -38.53 40.51
CA VAL A 927 2.79 -37.56 39.64
C VAL A 927 2.69 -36.22 40.36
N SER A 928 3.27 -35.18 39.77
CA SER A 928 3.15 -33.79 40.24
C SER A 928 2.24 -33.02 39.28
N GLY A 929 1.14 -32.45 39.81
CA GLY A 929 0.09 -31.78 39.03
C GLY A 929 -1.25 -32.52 39.11
N GLN A 930 -2.34 -31.86 38.71
CA GLN A 930 -3.70 -32.42 38.67
C GLN A 930 -4.16 -32.54 37.21
N GLY A 931 -4.78 -33.65 36.83
CA GLY A 931 -5.26 -33.87 35.46
C GLY A 931 -5.44 -35.34 35.11
N THR A 932 -5.45 -35.66 33.83
CA THR A 932 -5.48 -37.05 33.35
C THR A 932 -4.06 -37.51 33.03
N LEU A 933 -3.57 -38.53 33.74
CA LEU A 933 -2.33 -39.22 33.39
C LEU A 933 -2.59 -40.01 32.08
N PRO A 934 -1.88 -39.71 30.98
CA PRO A 934 -2.08 -40.39 29.71
C PRO A 934 -1.52 -41.82 29.74
N ALA A 935 -1.85 -42.61 28.72
CA ALA A 935 -1.34 -43.98 28.60
C ALA A 935 0.20 -44.00 28.48
N LEU A 936 0.84 -44.90 29.24
CA LEU A 936 2.30 -45.03 29.31
C LEU A 936 2.75 -46.42 28.88
N LEU A 937 3.86 -46.47 28.14
CA LEU A 937 4.49 -47.70 27.65
C LEU A 937 5.82 -47.92 28.36
N LEU A 938 5.99 -49.05 29.03
CA LEU A 938 7.27 -49.49 29.56
C LEU A 938 7.93 -50.41 28.54
N VAL A 939 9.08 -50.00 28.01
CA VAL A 939 9.80 -50.70 26.94
C VAL A 939 11.09 -51.27 27.48
N ARG A 940 11.37 -52.52 27.11
CA ARG A 940 12.57 -53.27 27.47
C ARG A 940 13.48 -53.47 26.27
N LYS A 941 14.79 -53.25 26.43
CA LYS A 941 15.80 -53.61 25.43
C LYS A 941 16.99 -54.31 26.07
N THR A 942 17.52 -55.34 25.42
CA THR A 942 18.69 -56.09 25.91
C THR A 942 19.96 -55.37 25.47
N MET A 943 21.01 -55.38 26.31
CA MET A 943 22.33 -54.76 26.08
C MET A 943 22.40 -53.24 25.97
N SER A 944 21.29 -52.54 25.68
CA SER A 944 21.26 -51.08 25.48
C SER A 944 19.95 -50.45 25.92
N LEU A 945 19.96 -49.13 26.14
CA LEU A 945 18.79 -48.34 26.54
C LEU A 945 17.83 -48.16 25.35
N PRO A 946 16.51 -48.37 25.51
CA PRO A 946 15.52 -47.98 24.50
C PRO A 946 15.60 -46.47 24.20
N LEU A 947 15.76 -46.09 22.95
CA LEU A 947 15.78 -44.68 22.54
C LEU A 947 14.38 -44.11 22.31
N ASN A 948 13.42 -44.94 21.90
CA ASN A 948 12.01 -44.59 21.68
C ASN A 948 11.09 -45.78 22.00
N LYS A 949 9.77 -45.57 21.91
CA LYS A 949 8.76 -46.59 22.26
C LYS A 949 8.73 -47.84 21.35
N PHE A 950 9.37 -47.77 20.17
CA PHE A 950 9.49 -48.89 19.23
C PHE A 950 10.85 -49.58 19.30
N ASP A 951 11.80 -49.04 20.07
CA ASP A 951 13.18 -49.51 20.19
C ASP A 951 13.32 -50.55 21.32
N GLY A 952 12.57 -51.64 21.22
CA GLY A 952 12.55 -52.72 22.21
C GLY A 952 11.21 -53.44 22.27
N GLU A 953 11.05 -54.28 23.29
CA GLU A 953 9.83 -55.02 23.57
C GLU A 953 8.99 -54.27 24.62
N GLN A 954 7.74 -53.97 24.31
CA GLN A 954 6.79 -53.41 25.28
C GLN A 954 6.43 -54.47 26.31
N VAL A 955 6.80 -54.25 27.57
CA VAL A 955 6.60 -55.21 28.66
C VAL A 955 5.45 -54.83 29.59
N PHE A 956 4.99 -53.57 29.56
CA PHE A 956 3.83 -53.12 30.33
C PHE A 956 3.21 -51.88 29.68
N ARG A 957 1.87 -51.79 29.72
CA ARG A 957 1.08 -50.63 29.31
C ARG A 957 0.22 -50.19 30.49
N LEU A 958 0.34 -48.92 30.85
CA LEU A 958 -0.57 -48.27 31.78
C LEU A 958 -1.64 -47.55 30.97
N GLU A 959 -2.92 -47.88 31.20
CA GLU A 959 -4.04 -47.16 30.60
C GLU A 959 -4.18 -45.75 31.22
N ALA A 960 -4.78 -44.83 30.47
CA ALA A 960 -5.00 -43.47 30.94
C ALA A 960 -5.90 -43.45 32.21
N LEU A 961 -5.54 -42.61 33.19
CA LEU A 961 -6.25 -42.53 34.47
C LEU A 961 -6.34 -41.08 34.97
N ALA A 962 -7.45 -40.71 35.60
CA ALA A 962 -7.59 -39.43 36.28
C ALA A 962 -6.74 -39.41 37.56
N THR A 963 -6.02 -38.32 37.84
CA THR A 963 -5.15 -38.18 39.01
C THR A 963 -5.17 -36.77 39.58
N GLN A 964 -5.12 -36.67 40.91
CA GLN A 964 -4.93 -35.40 41.63
C GLN A 964 -3.46 -35.18 42.05
N GLY A 965 -2.54 -35.93 41.46
CA GLY A 965 -1.15 -36.03 41.91
C GLY A 965 -0.98 -37.06 43.02
N GLY A 966 0.28 -37.41 43.33
CA GLY A 966 0.63 -38.40 44.35
C GLY A 966 1.42 -39.60 43.81
N HIS A 967 1.53 -40.65 44.62
CA HIS A 967 2.34 -41.83 44.32
C HIS A 967 1.47 -43.02 43.91
N LEU A 968 1.74 -43.61 42.75
CA LEU A 968 1.07 -44.78 42.19
C LEU A 968 2.07 -45.93 42.09
N THR A 969 1.61 -47.17 42.29
CA THR A 969 2.45 -48.38 42.19
C THR A 969 1.75 -49.45 41.37
N PHE A 970 2.46 -50.02 40.41
CA PHE A 970 1.94 -51.04 39.50
C PHE A 970 2.83 -52.29 39.52
N GLU A 971 2.24 -53.48 39.66
CA GLU A 971 2.98 -54.74 39.49
C GLU A 971 3.24 -55.01 38.01
N LEU A 972 4.49 -55.33 37.66
CA LEU A 972 4.86 -55.63 36.28
C LEU A 972 4.67 -57.13 35.98
N PRO A 973 4.33 -57.49 34.72
CA PRO A 973 4.09 -58.88 34.32
C PRO A 973 5.29 -59.81 34.59
N ALA A 974 5.00 -61.10 34.81
CA ALA A 974 6.03 -62.12 34.94
C ALA A 974 6.87 -62.20 33.66
N GLY A 975 8.20 -62.28 33.79
CA GLY A 975 9.11 -62.29 32.65
C GLY A 975 9.62 -60.91 32.21
N THR A 976 9.19 -59.82 32.87
CA THR A 976 9.74 -58.47 32.66
C THR A 976 11.24 -58.40 32.99
N GLN A 977 11.66 -59.14 34.04
CA GLN A 977 13.05 -59.25 34.47
C GLN A 977 13.84 -60.18 33.53
N LYS A 978 14.74 -59.59 32.74
CA LYS A 978 15.67 -60.31 31.85
C LYS A 978 17.08 -59.76 32.07
N ALA A 979 18.06 -60.65 32.24
CA ALA A 979 19.44 -60.26 32.51
C ALA A 979 19.96 -59.30 31.44
N GLN A 980 20.76 -58.31 31.86
CA GLN A 980 21.37 -57.30 30.98
C GLN A 980 20.37 -56.50 30.13
N SER A 981 19.17 -56.25 30.65
CA SER A 981 18.18 -55.41 29.96
C SER A 981 17.94 -54.06 30.64
N TYR A 982 17.49 -53.08 29.87
CA TYR A 982 17.10 -51.76 30.36
C TYR A 982 15.60 -51.55 30.13
N LEU A 983 14.94 -50.93 31.10
CA LEU A 983 13.53 -50.58 31.05
C LEU A 983 13.38 -49.06 31.02
N LYS A 984 12.62 -48.52 30.07
CA LYS A 984 12.35 -47.08 29.98
C LYS A 984 10.88 -46.81 29.67
N LEU A 985 10.32 -45.83 30.37
CA LEU A 985 8.93 -45.41 30.24
C LEU A 985 8.77 -44.35 29.14
N PHE A 986 7.71 -44.45 28.33
CA PHE A 986 7.36 -43.50 27.28
C PHE A 986 5.87 -43.17 27.33
N LEU A 987 5.49 -41.98 26.86
CA LEU A 987 4.10 -41.69 26.50
C LEU A 987 3.72 -42.51 25.26
N GLU A 988 2.48 -43.01 25.23
CA GLU A 988 1.94 -43.69 24.05
C GLU A 988 1.70 -42.71 22.89
N GLU A 989 1.18 -41.51 23.20
CA GLU A 989 0.97 -40.42 22.23
C GLU A 989 2.09 -39.37 22.33
N ASP A 990 2.86 -39.19 21.25
CA ASP A 990 4.02 -38.28 21.27
C ASP A 990 3.64 -36.80 21.37
N GLY A 991 2.42 -36.43 20.92
CA GLY A 991 1.90 -35.06 21.03
C GLY A 991 1.64 -34.60 22.47
N LEU A 992 1.68 -35.51 23.44
CA LEU A 992 1.45 -35.20 24.85
C LEU A 992 2.73 -34.78 25.60
N TYR A 993 3.91 -34.89 25.01
CA TYR A 993 5.16 -34.44 25.64
C TYR A 993 5.23 -32.92 25.87
N ASP A 994 4.38 -32.13 25.20
CA ASP A 994 4.24 -30.68 25.44
C ASP A 994 3.50 -30.36 26.77
N ALA A 995 2.66 -31.29 27.23
CA ALA A 995 1.83 -31.17 28.43
C ALA A 995 2.32 -32.06 29.59
N VAL A 996 3.08 -33.14 29.30
CA VAL A 996 3.55 -34.12 30.29
C VAL A 996 5.07 -34.31 30.20
N THR A 997 5.76 -34.06 31.30
CA THR A 997 7.22 -34.26 31.41
C THR A 997 7.51 -35.57 32.11
N VAL A 998 8.15 -36.53 31.42
CA VAL A 998 8.65 -37.77 32.04
C VAL A 998 10.12 -37.61 32.44
N ARG A 999 10.40 -37.63 33.74
CA ARG A 999 11.76 -37.62 34.28
C ARG A 999 12.26 -39.04 34.41
N HIS A 1000 13.23 -39.39 33.58
CA HIS A 1000 13.85 -40.71 33.63
C HIS A 1000 14.89 -40.79 34.77
N PRO A 1001 14.88 -41.85 35.58
CA PRO A 1001 15.92 -42.08 36.58
C PRO A 1001 17.28 -42.35 35.92
N SER A 1002 18.36 -42.37 36.73
CA SER A 1002 19.72 -42.60 36.24
C SER A 1002 19.87 -43.94 35.49
N LEU A 1003 20.84 -44.02 34.59
CA LEU A 1003 21.09 -45.20 33.75
C LEU A 1003 21.21 -46.50 34.56
N GLU A 1004 21.83 -46.45 35.74
CA GLU A 1004 21.99 -47.58 36.65
C GLU A 1004 20.64 -48.10 37.20
N ARG A 1005 19.68 -47.21 37.43
CA ARG A 1005 18.33 -47.55 37.93
C ARG A 1005 17.37 -48.01 36.83
N LEU A 1006 17.71 -47.77 35.57
CA LEU A 1006 16.98 -48.29 34.41
C LEU A 1006 17.43 -49.72 34.04
N LYS A 1007 18.58 -50.17 34.55
CA LYS A 1007 19.13 -51.50 34.28
C LYS A 1007 18.51 -52.54 35.20
N VAL A 1008 18.08 -53.65 34.61
CA VAL A 1008 17.52 -54.79 35.32
C VAL A 1008 18.57 -55.91 35.35
N PHE A 1009 18.88 -56.40 36.55
CA PHE A 1009 19.83 -57.49 36.79
C PHE A 1009 19.15 -58.86 36.65
#